data_AF-A0A1A8F4K9-F1
#
_entry.id   AF-A0A1A8F4K9-F1
#
_cell.length_a   1.000
_cell.length_b   1.000
_cell.length_c   1.000
_cell.angle_alpha   90.00
_cell.angle_beta   90.00
_cell.angle_gamma   90.00
#
_symmetry.space_group_name_H-M   'P 1'
#
loop_
_entity.id
_entity.type
_entity.pdbx_description
1 polymer ?
#
loop_
_entity_poly.entity_id
_entity_poly.type
_entity_poly.pdbx_seq_one_letter_code
_entity_poly.pdbx_strand_id
1 'polypeptide(L)'
;SLLAEDRDTSPSELIFIFESLPTKGLLQIKEGQLWVPLTTGRNCSQESVNMNLLRYVHTDLHTSETQDFFVFHLLDGKNWSPPQHFQILVKELEQGNIAIFMQPANVSRGDRVVLTTDVLLATDGTDKPEKLQYLITNPPAHGHVEYVAHPGVVISTFSQMDIVANLVAYVHDNRASKTTETFQFVVSNGKTSRKGSFDVRVEMVDRVLPTLTSYKDLTVPQGSSMILGPDSLSLSDPDTPPGALTFVFHLPPLYGNLLLSGSTLTAGSNFTQRDIKELELIYEHNGGPSQIDRFAFTASDSTNRGFLLDGRLQTEPVIFTIQIKPLDTSPPKVEKLLPLWKAELLADGRYGIFLSSRELKAQDPDSKDEDLLFFIVRGPYFGYLENTMTGSFVSQHFSQMELNKRAIVYIINPDGDSLSDSLQFTVSDSLGNRGAPQLLEFKWCSIEFSKPEFSACEEQGSISLEVIRRGNLAESSYVSIKVKDGTATAGKDFLMKPSSLLQFDPGVTKQRWLVELIQDHVEEADERFEALLVSPQAAVTGSIHKAELLIRDSGREKCGVNHNHQAPLLGGKEVPSDTYPEHGSIQLEKLPLGTDSVTWTRGDSVSKPEGSFPKKKLKVVGNPKSIAPSSVFHNGTDTVYTYHGIMQLQVEDDTSQSRRNGKANIQVVSRGSQRRGQHSLAVTMETRHDPPGRFPRPTKEIPTEQVTADPCEPEQMGLLQVHQLTRQMFYCNGVSWKPWAPTDQMVKSNTCPRGWTFHGGHCYILGTEHRVTWSAANRACRERYKGTLVSVTSSEDMDWLWDFSGRRPFWIGLSDREGRGRWEWAGREPVDFTNWRTTPPQSRRKGGKKCVLVWRRAKWQIRDCKSSRSHHFVCSVKT
;
A
#
# COMPACT_ATOMS: atom_id res chain seq x y z
N SER A 1 23.38 50.37 -40.23
CA SER A 1 24.09 50.79 -39.00
C SER A 1 25.58 50.74 -39.28
N LEU A 2 26.37 51.61 -38.64
CA LEU A 2 27.83 51.54 -38.66
C LEU A 2 28.25 50.74 -37.41
N LEU A 3 28.98 49.65 -37.60
CA LEU A 3 29.47 48.79 -36.52
C LEU A 3 30.82 48.19 -36.93
N ALA A 4 31.78 48.27 -36.02
CA ALA A 4 33.04 47.58 -36.04
C ALA A 4 33.23 46.87 -34.70
N GLU A 5 33.85 45.69 -34.74
CA GLU A 5 34.12 44.86 -33.56
C GLU A 5 35.54 44.30 -33.72
N ASP A 6 36.28 44.29 -32.62
CA ASP A 6 37.60 43.71 -32.51
C ASP A 6 37.66 42.82 -31.25
N ARG A 7 38.50 41.78 -31.25
CA ARG A 7 38.46 40.73 -30.22
C ARG A 7 39.27 41.06 -28.98
N ASP A 8 40.26 41.93 -29.10
CA ASP A 8 41.16 42.35 -28.02
C ASP A 8 41.13 43.85 -27.72
N THR A 9 40.38 44.65 -28.49
CA THR A 9 40.22 46.10 -28.31
C THR A 9 38.80 46.47 -27.87
N SER A 10 38.69 47.36 -26.87
CA SER A 10 37.39 47.79 -26.35
C SER A 10 36.66 48.77 -27.30
N PRO A 11 35.31 48.86 -27.28
CA PRO A 11 34.57 49.79 -28.15
C PRO A 11 34.90 51.27 -27.92
N SER A 12 35.42 51.64 -26.75
CA SER A 12 35.90 52.99 -26.44
C SER A 12 37.24 53.30 -27.11
N GLU A 13 38.07 52.29 -27.36
CA GLU A 13 39.43 52.40 -27.93
C GLU A 13 39.48 52.16 -29.45
N LEU A 14 38.45 51.53 -30.03
CA LEU A 14 38.33 51.34 -31.48
C LEU A 14 37.85 52.63 -32.17
N ILE A 15 38.70 53.24 -32.99
CA ILE A 15 38.51 54.59 -33.53
C ILE A 15 38.25 54.58 -35.04
N PHE A 16 37.17 55.25 -35.46
CA PHE A 16 36.89 55.61 -36.86
C PHE A 16 37.65 56.87 -37.26
N ILE A 17 38.33 56.83 -38.40
CA ILE A 17 39.04 57.96 -39.01
C ILE A 17 38.44 58.19 -40.41
N PHE A 18 37.77 59.33 -40.61
CA PHE A 18 37.09 59.64 -41.87
C PHE A 18 38.07 60.24 -42.88
N GLU A 19 38.34 59.51 -43.96
CA GLU A 19 39.19 59.92 -45.09
C GLU A 19 38.43 60.88 -46.01
N SER A 20 37.20 60.52 -46.37
CA SER A 20 36.27 61.37 -47.12
C SER A 20 34.95 61.52 -46.37
N LEU A 21 34.32 62.68 -46.53
CA LEU A 21 33.03 62.99 -45.93
C LEU A 21 31.90 62.92 -46.97
N PRO A 22 30.63 62.78 -46.54
CA PRO A 22 29.50 62.80 -47.45
C PRO A 22 29.41 64.10 -48.26
N THR A 23 28.86 64.00 -49.46
CA THR A 23 28.80 65.12 -50.43
C THR A 23 27.42 65.75 -50.55
N LYS A 24 26.36 65.04 -50.15
CA LYS A 24 24.96 65.50 -50.18
C LYS A 24 24.41 65.83 -48.80
N GLY A 25 25.22 65.66 -47.75
CA GLY A 25 24.86 65.92 -46.36
C GLY A 25 26.07 66.12 -45.47
N LEU A 26 25.80 66.46 -44.21
CA LEU A 26 26.80 66.69 -43.18
C LEU A 26 26.81 65.53 -42.19
N LEU A 27 27.96 64.88 -42.03
CA LEU A 27 28.20 64.01 -40.88
C LEU A 27 28.47 64.91 -39.65
N GLN A 28 27.77 64.68 -38.56
CA GLN A 28 27.83 65.50 -37.34
C GLN A 28 28.05 64.63 -36.11
N ILE A 29 28.88 65.10 -35.19
CA ILE A 29 29.12 64.49 -33.88
C ILE A 29 28.56 65.38 -32.76
N LYS A 30 28.06 64.77 -31.69
CA LYS A 30 27.47 65.47 -30.55
C LYS A 30 28.54 65.77 -29.49
N GLU A 31 28.84 67.05 -29.29
CA GLU A 31 29.79 67.52 -28.29
C GLU A 31 29.01 68.29 -27.21
N GLY A 32 28.85 67.65 -26.04
CA GLY A 32 27.97 68.12 -24.98
C GLY A 32 26.49 68.14 -25.43
N GLN A 33 25.90 69.34 -25.51
CA GLN A 33 24.52 69.54 -25.98
C GLN A 33 24.41 69.95 -27.46
N LEU A 34 25.53 70.26 -28.13
CA LEU A 34 25.54 70.78 -29.49
C LEU A 34 25.98 69.71 -30.51
N TRP A 35 25.44 69.80 -31.71
CA TRP A 35 25.85 68.97 -32.85
C TRP A 35 26.82 69.75 -33.73
N VAL A 36 28.03 69.22 -33.90
CA VAL A 36 29.14 69.86 -34.61
C VAL A 36 29.44 69.06 -35.88
N PRO A 37 29.60 69.69 -37.06
CA PRO A 37 30.00 68.97 -38.26
C PRO A 37 31.40 68.37 -38.10
N LEU A 38 31.56 67.14 -38.58
CA LEU A 38 32.86 66.50 -38.70
C LEU A 38 33.65 67.11 -39.85
N THR A 39 34.95 67.22 -39.65
CA THR A 39 35.94 67.62 -40.67
C THR A 39 36.78 66.40 -41.03
N THR A 40 37.36 66.38 -42.24
CA THR A 40 38.26 65.29 -42.66
C THR A 40 39.41 65.11 -41.67
N GLY A 41 39.77 63.86 -41.38
CA GLY A 41 40.79 63.51 -40.38
C GLY A 41 40.37 63.66 -38.92
N ARG A 42 39.17 64.17 -38.60
CA ARG A 42 38.59 64.09 -37.25
C ARG A 42 38.06 62.68 -37.01
N ASN A 43 38.08 62.22 -35.77
CA ASN A 43 37.83 60.82 -35.41
C ASN A 43 36.67 60.65 -34.40
N CYS A 44 36.15 59.42 -34.28
CA CYS A 44 35.19 59.06 -33.23
C CYS A 44 35.33 57.58 -32.82
N SER A 45 35.07 57.24 -31.56
CA SER A 45 35.10 55.84 -31.09
C SER A 45 33.86 55.05 -31.51
N GLN A 46 33.95 53.71 -31.55
CA GLN A 46 32.79 52.83 -31.72
C GLN A 46 31.77 53.03 -30.59
N GLU A 47 32.20 53.33 -29.36
CA GLU A 47 31.33 53.73 -28.26
C GLU A 47 30.51 55.00 -28.60
N SER A 48 31.14 56.03 -29.19
CA SER A 48 30.42 57.23 -29.66
C SER A 48 29.35 56.89 -30.71
N VAL A 49 29.61 55.92 -31.58
CA VAL A 49 28.65 55.43 -32.57
C VAL A 49 27.51 54.65 -31.90
N ASN A 50 27.83 53.75 -30.97
CA ASN A 50 26.85 52.96 -30.19
C ASN A 50 25.91 53.87 -29.37
N MET A 51 26.45 54.93 -28.78
CA MET A 51 25.71 55.92 -27.98
C MET A 51 24.91 56.92 -28.84
N ASN A 52 24.77 56.68 -30.15
CA ASN A 52 24.07 57.55 -31.10
C ASN A 52 24.58 59.02 -31.10
N LEU A 53 25.87 59.24 -30.80
CA LEU A 53 26.49 60.56 -30.82
C LEU A 53 26.96 60.98 -32.21
N LEU A 54 26.87 60.09 -33.21
CA LEU A 54 27.16 60.33 -34.62
C LEU A 54 25.86 60.34 -35.43
N ARG A 55 25.61 61.37 -36.24
CA ARG A 55 24.45 61.44 -37.15
C ARG A 55 24.83 61.94 -38.54
N TYR A 56 24.08 61.52 -39.55
CA TYR A 56 24.09 62.13 -40.87
C TYR A 56 22.88 63.05 -41.01
N VAL A 57 23.09 64.27 -41.51
CA VAL A 57 22.03 65.22 -41.86
C VAL A 57 22.10 65.48 -43.36
N HIS A 58 21.09 65.05 -44.10
CA HIS A 58 21.00 65.37 -45.52
C HIS A 58 20.74 66.87 -45.71
N THR A 59 21.43 67.50 -46.66
CA THR A 59 21.35 68.96 -46.90
C THR A 59 21.11 69.34 -48.35
N ASP A 60 21.20 68.40 -49.30
CA ASP A 60 20.73 68.62 -50.67
C ASP A 60 19.18 68.66 -50.67
N LEU A 61 18.62 69.53 -51.49
CA LEU A 61 17.19 69.79 -51.62
C LEU A 61 16.66 69.47 -53.02
N HIS A 62 17.53 69.28 -54.02
CA HIS A 62 17.15 69.38 -55.44
C HIS A 62 17.87 68.41 -56.41
N THR A 63 18.34 67.23 -55.98
CA THR A 63 18.81 66.20 -56.92
C THR A 63 18.17 64.82 -56.73
N SER A 64 17.90 64.14 -57.86
CA SER A 64 17.27 62.81 -57.92
C SER A 64 18.20 61.65 -57.54
N GLU A 65 19.32 61.94 -56.87
CA GLU A 65 20.35 60.98 -56.51
C GLU A 65 20.15 60.54 -55.06
N THR A 66 19.52 59.37 -54.90
CA THR A 66 19.19 58.78 -53.59
C THR A 66 20.40 58.21 -52.83
N GLN A 67 21.63 58.50 -53.25
CA GLN A 67 22.85 57.89 -52.71
C GLN A 67 23.92 58.94 -52.38
N ASP A 68 24.46 58.83 -51.17
CA ASP A 68 25.63 59.56 -50.68
C ASP A 68 26.59 58.53 -50.05
N PHE A 69 27.85 58.87 -49.81
CA PHE A 69 28.79 57.93 -49.18
C PHE A 69 29.94 58.63 -48.47
N PHE A 70 30.59 57.92 -47.56
CA PHE A 70 31.86 58.34 -46.95
C PHE A 70 32.84 57.17 -46.88
N VAL A 71 34.13 57.46 -46.80
CA VAL A 71 35.20 56.47 -46.66
C VAL A 71 35.91 56.66 -45.32
N PHE A 72 36.16 55.56 -44.61
CA PHE A 72 36.79 55.58 -43.30
C PHE A 72 37.77 54.43 -43.11
N HIS A 73 38.69 54.60 -42.17
CA HIS A 73 39.55 53.54 -41.63
C HIS A 73 39.21 53.31 -40.15
N LEU A 74 39.53 52.12 -39.66
CA LEU A 74 39.52 51.78 -38.24
C LEU A 74 40.96 51.76 -37.71
N LEU A 75 41.14 52.25 -36.48
CA LEU A 75 42.39 52.23 -35.72
C LEU A 75 42.11 51.62 -34.34
N ASP A 76 42.79 50.53 -34.01
CA ASP A 76 42.74 49.85 -32.70
C ASP A 76 43.78 50.41 -31.69
N GLY A 77 44.53 51.45 -32.10
CA GLY A 77 45.65 52.04 -31.39
C GLY A 77 47.04 51.56 -31.85
N LYS A 78 47.13 50.49 -32.65
CA LYS A 78 48.37 49.92 -33.20
C LYS A 78 48.30 49.63 -34.70
N ASN A 79 47.19 49.08 -35.18
CA ASN A 79 46.95 48.62 -36.53
C ASN A 79 45.86 49.47 -37.22
N TRP A 80 45.89 49.49 -38.55
CA TRP A 80 44.94 50.20 -39.40
C TRP A 80 44.16 49.22 -40.28
N SER A 81 42.86 49.43 -40.42
CA SER A 81 42.09 48.72 -41.45
C SER A 81 42.34 49.29 -42.85
N PRO A 82 42.11 48.49 -43.91
CA PRO A 82 41.87 49.01 -45.25
C PRO A 82 40.74 50.06 -45.26
N PRO A 83 40.70 50.96 -46.26
CA PRO A 83 39.62 51.94 -46.40
C PRO A 83 38.30 51.22 -46.66
N GLN A 84 37.29 51.54 -45.86
CA GLN A 84 35.94 50.99 -45.98
C GLN A 84 34.97 52.05 -46.48
N HIS A 85 34.19 51.71 -47.49
CA HIS A 85 33.14 52.55 -48.05
C HIS A 85 31.83 52.32 -47.27
N PHE A 86 31.19 53.40 -46.82
CA PHE A 86 29.85 53.37 -46.24
C PHE A 86 28.87 54.08 -47.17
N GLN A 87 27.92 53.34 -47.73
CA GLN A 87 26.87 53.89 -48.60
C GLN A 87 25.64 54.31 -47.77
N ILE A 88 25.19 55.54 -47.99
CA ILE A 88 24.00 56.15 -47.41
C ILE A 88 22.92 56.20 -48.51
N LEU A 89 21.86 55.41 -48.34
CA LEU A 89 20.71 55.44 -49.25
C LEU A 89 19.63 56.39 -48.69
N VAL A 90 19.62 57.63 -49.17
CA VAL A 90 18.62 58.64 -48.84
C VAL A 90 17.35 58.34 -49.64
N LYS A 91 16.28 57.92 -48.95
CA LYS A 91 14.95 57.79 -49.53
C LYS A 91 14.09 58.94 -49.05
N GLU A 92 13.44 59.65 -49.97
CA GLU A 92 12.35 60.54 -49.61
C GLU A 92 11.24 59.71 -48.95
N LEU A 93 10.97 60.02 -47.68
CA LEU A 93 9.81 59.51 -46.96
C LEU A 93 8.64 60.44 -47.30
N GLU A 94 7.78 60.01 -48.24
CA GLU A 94 6.47 60.66 -48.40
C GLU A 94 5.76 60.73 -47.04
N GLN A 95 5.14 61.88 -46.75
CA GLN A 95 4.71 62.24 -45.40
C GLN A 95 3.68 61.26 -44.83
N GLY A 96 4.14 60.35 -43.96
CA GLY A 96 3.34 59.30 -43.35
C GLY A 96 3.83 57.86 -43.62
N ASN A 97 4.89 57.66 -44.41
CA ASN A 97 5.58 56.36 -44.49
C ASN A 97 6.44 56.10 -43.25
N ILE A 98 6.44 54.88 -42.72
CA ILE A 98 7.13 54.55 -41.46
C ILE A 98 8.47 53.87 -41.71
N ALA A 99 9.55 54.47 -41.21
CA ALA A 99 10.86 53.85 -41.04
C ALA A 99 10.94 53.15 -39.67
N ILE A 100 11.61 51.99 -39.61
CA ILE A 100 11.87 51.26 -38.36
C ILE A 100 13.36 50.90 -38.33
N PHE A 101 13.99 51.16 -37.19
CA PHE A 101 15.32 50.73 -36.80
C PHE A 101 15.21 49.77 -35.61
N MET A 102 15.97 48.68 -35.65
CA MET A 102 15.96 47.63 -34.63
C MET A 102 17.37 47.09 -34.41
N GLN A 103 17.76 46.89 -33.15
CA GLN A 103 18.92 46.09 -32.73
C GLN A 103 18.47 45.05 -31.69
N PRO A 104 19.14 43.88 -31.59
CA PRO A 104 18.79 42.89 -30.59
C PRO A 104 19.06 43.40 -29.17
N ALA A 105 18.10 43.21 -28.25
CA ALA A 105 18.32 43.48 -26.83
C ALA A 105 18.92 42.26 -26.12
N ASN A 106 19.88 42.46 -25.22
CA ASN A 106 20.43 41.39 -24.37
C ASN A 106 19.69 41.35 -23.00
N VAL A 107 19.42 40.16 -22.48
CA VAL A 107 18.78 39.95 -21.18
C VAL A 107 19.29 38.67 -20.53
N SER A 108 19.47 38.65 -19.20
CA SER A 108 19.77 37.42 -18.45
C SER A 108 18.50 36.61 -18.16
N ARG A 109 18.64 35.30 -17.98
CA ARG A 109 17.53 34.40 -17.63
C ARG A 109 16.80 34.85 -16.35
N GLY A 110 15.51 35.18 -16.48
CA GLY A 110 14.66 35.61 -15.36
C GLY A 110 14.77 37.09 -15.00
N ASP A 111 15.67 37.83 -15.66
CA ASP A 111 15.80 39.29 -15.54
C ASP A 111 14.90 40.01 -16.56
N ARG A 112 14.92 41.36 -16.48
CA ARG A 112 14.22 42.27 -17.40
C ARG A 112 15.17 43.26 -18.05
N VAL A 113 14.87 43.65 -19.29
CA VAL A 113 15.59 44.68 -20.04
C VAL A 113 14.62 45.79 -20.48
N VAL A 114 15.00 47.05 -20.29
CA VAL A 114 14.21 48.20 -20.73
C VAL A 114 14.42 48.38 -22.23
N LEU A 115 13.33 48.58 -22.99
CA LEU A 115 13.41 48.88 -24.42
C LEU A 115 13.61 50.38 -24.60
N THR A 116 14.74 50.73 -25.21
CA THR A 116 15.23 52.09 -25.43
C THR A 116 15.32 52.40 -26.94
N THR A 117 15.52 53.67 -27.31
CA THR A 117 15.54 54.10 -28.73
C THR A 117 16.72 53.59 -29.55
N ASP A 118 17.80 53.13 -28.89
CA ASP A 118 18.94 52.46 -29.52
C ASP A 118 18.62 51.01 -29.94
N VAL A 119 17.73 50.31 -29.22
CA VAL A 119 17.26 48.98 -29.62
C VAL A 119 16.01 49.01 -30.49
N LEU A 120 15.06 49.94 -30.27
CA LEU A 120 13.80 50.00 -31.04
C LEU A 120 13.35 51.44 -31.30
N LEU A 121 13.32 51.85 -32.57
CA LEU A 121 12.91 53.18 -33.00
C LEU A 121 12.12 53.15 -34.31
N ALA A 122 10.96 53.78 -34.32
CA ALA A 122 10.19 54.12 -35.51
C ALA A 122 10.09 55.65 -35.69
N THR A 123 10.04 56.09 -36.94
CA THR A 123 9.77 57.49 -37.32
C THR A 123 8.96 57.53 -38.61
N ASP A 124 8.11 58.54 -38.76
CA ASP A 124 7.30 58.79 -39.96
C ASP A 124 7.52 60.17 -40.61
N GLY A 125 8.58 60.87 -40.18
CA GLY A 125 8.91 62.21 -40.64
C GLY A 125 7.99 63.32 -40.13
N THR A 126 7.13 63.06 -39.14
CA THR A 126 6.23 64.09 -38.55
C THR A 126 6.63 64.57 -37.15
N ASP A 127 7.75 64.06 -36.62
CA ASP A 127 8.33 64.37 -35.30
C ASP A 127 7.35 64.23 -34.10
N LYS A 128 6.39 63.29 -34.22
CA LYS A 128 5.32 63.05 -33.23
C LYS A 128 5.33 61.61 -32.72
N PRO A 129 6.27 61.24 -31.82
CA PRO A 129 6.42 59.87 -31.32
C PRO A 129 5.17 59.38 -30.56
N GLU A 130 4.34 60.28 -30.01
CA GLU A 130 3.09 59.95 -29.35
C GLU A 130 2.02 59.38 -30.30
N LYS A 131 2.18 59.57 -31.62
CA LYS A 131 1.25 59.06 -32.65
C LYS A 131 1.67 57.73 -33.27
N LEU A 132 2.91 57.30 -33.03
CA LEU A 132 3.42 56.01 -33.51
C LEU A 132 3.09 54.93 -32.50
N GLN A 133 2.06 54.14 -32.78
CA GLN A 133 1.60 53.05 -31.91
C GLN A 133 2.10 51.70 -32.40
N TYR A 134 2.69 50.95 -31.49
CA TYR A 134 3.09 49.56 -31.65
C TYR A 134 1.98 48.62 -31.17
N LEU A 135 1.79 47.53 -31.89
CA LEU A 135 0.93 46.41 -31.54
C LEU A 135 1.72 45.11 -31.74
N ILE A 136 1.96 44.36 -30.66
CA ILE A 136 2.55 43.03 -30.71
C ILE A 136 1.52 42.07 -31.32
N THR A 137 1.84 41.52 -32.50
CA THR A 137 0.97 40.61 -33.26
C THR A 137 1.29 39.14 -33.00
N ASN A 138 2.54 38.83 -32.67
CA ASN A 138 2.93 37.52 -32.16
C ASN A 138 3.84 37.72 -30.94
N PRO A 139 3.39 37.33 -29.72
CA PRO A 139 4.18 37.52 -28.51
C PRO A 139 5.44 36.64 -28.50
N PRO A 140 6.41 36.95 -27.63
CA PRO A 140 7.49 36.01 -27.29
C PRO A 140 6.94 34.68 -26.75
N ALA A 141 7.71 33.60 -26.88
CA ALA A 141 7.36 32.26 -26.43
C ALA A 141 7.71 32.02 -24.95
N HIS A 142 8.70 32.74 -24.42
CA HIS A 142 9.35 32.56 -23.13
C HIS A 142 9.62 33.90 -22.41
N GLY A 143 8.63 34.78 -22.44
CA GLY A 143 8.69 36.07 -21.77
C GLY A 143 7.42 36.89 -22.00
N HIS A 144 7.45 38.16 -21.60
CA HIS A 144 6.41 39.13 -21.91
C HIS A 144 6.97 40.56 -21.96
N VAL A 145 6.21 41.48 -22.54
CA VAL A 145 6.48 42.92 -22.48
C VAL A 145 5.55 43.54 -21.43
N GLU A 146 6.07 44.45 -20.60
CA GLU A 146 5.33 45.16 -19.54
C GLU A 146 5.71 46.64 -19.48
N TYR A 147 4.92 47.43 -18.75
CA TYR A 147 5.35 48.76 -18.31
C TYR A 147 6.20 48.63 -17.03
N VAL A 148 7.33 49.33 -16.97
CA VAL A 148 8.25 49.37 -15.81
C VAL A 148 7.53 49.79 -14.52
N ALA A 149 6.49 50.63 -14.64
CA ALA A 149 5.66 51.09 -13.52
C ALA A 149 4.63 50.05 -13.02
N HIS A 150 4.33 49.01 -13.80
CA HIS A 150 3.32 47.98 -13.47
C HIS A 150 3.86 46.56 -13.75
N PRO A 151 4.81 46.06 -12.94
CA PRO A 151 5.42 44.75 -13.16
C PRO A 151 4.41 43.60 -13.14
N GLY A 152 4.61 42.61 -14.00
CA GLY A 152 3.74 41.43 -14.15
C GLY A 152 2.47 41.67 -14.99
N VAL A 153 2.20 42.90 -15.45
CA VAL A 153 1.07 43.21 -16.33
C VAL A 153 1.55 43.17 -17.78
N VAL A 154 1.18 42.10 -18.49
CA VAL A 154 1.49 41.93 -19.92
C VAL A 154 0.81 43.02 -20.75
N ILE A 155 1.58 43.69 -21.60
CA ILE A 155 1.08 44.66 -22.58
C ILE A 155 1.29 44.17 -24.01
N SER A 156 0.30 44.42 -24.87
CA SER A 156 0.38 44.19 -26.32
C SER A 156 0.51 45.49 -27.12
N THR A 157 0.31 46.65 -26.50
CA THR A 157 0.36 47.96 -27.15
C THR A 157 1.13 49.00 -26.32
N PHE A 158 1.89 49.84 -27.02
CA PHE A 158 2.65 50.98 -26.48
C PHE A 158 2.96 51.97 -27.61
N SER A 159 3.38 53.19 -27.31
CA SER A 159 3.78 54.20 -28.29
C SER A 159 5.30 54.34 -28.41
N GLN A 160 5.78 54.99 -29.48
CA GLN A 160 7.20 55.37 -29.58
C GLN A 160 7.60 56.32 -28.43
N MET A 161 6.67 57.15 -27.94
CA MET A 161 6.93 58.02 -26.79
C MET A 161 7.18 57.23 -25.50
N ASP A 162 6.55 56.06 -25.32
CA ASP A 162 6.77 55.21 -24.14
C ASP A 162 8.16 54.56 -24.15
N ILE A 163 8.69 54.23 -25.33
CA ILE A 163 10.10 53.81 -25.50
C ILE A 163 11.05 55.00 -25.23
N VAL A 164 10.76 56.19 -25.78
CA VAL A 164 11.57 57.41 -25.55
C VAL A 164 11.61 57.78 -24.06
N ALA A 165 10.54 57.51 -23.32
CA ALA A 165 10.44 57.71 -21.89
C ALA A 165 10.99 56.54 -21.04
N ASN A 166 11.57 55.50 -21.65
CA ASN A 166 12.11 54.30 -20.99
C ASN A 166 11.07 53.55 -20.12
N LEU A 167 9.79 53.58 -20.51
CA LEU A 167 8.68 53.02 -19.73
C LEU A 167 8.37 51.57 -20.07
N VAL A 168 8.83 51.06 -21.21
CA VAL A 168 8.55 49.70 -21.71
C VAL A 168 9.72 48.78 -21.42
N ALA A 169 9.46 47.57 -20.92
CA ALA A 169 10.47 46.55 -20.69
C ALA A 169 10.02 45.17 -21.17
N TYR A 170 10.98 44.35 -21.57
CA TYR A 170 10.80 42.91 -21.79
C TYR A 170 11.29 42.13 -20.56
N VAL A 171 10.58 41.08 -20.18
CA VAL A 171 10.89 40.18 -19.05
C VAL A 171 10.97 38.74 -19.55
N HIS A 172 12.02 38.01 -19.17
CA HIS A 172 12.23 36.62 -19.57
C HIS A 172 11.61 35.62 -18.57
N ASP A 173 10.87 34.60 -19.03
CA ASP A 173 10.10 33.68 -18.17
C ASP A 173 10.93 32.57 -17.48
N ASN A 174 12.24 32.55 -17.74
CA ASN A 174 13.23 31.59 -17.26
C ASN A 174 13.05 30.13 -17.74
N ARG A 175 12.21 29.89 -18.74
CA ARG A 175 11.94 28.54 -19.29
C ARG A 175 12.61 28.30 -20.65
N ALA A 176 13.13 29.33 -21.31
CA ALA A 176 13.76 29.19 -22.62
C ALA A 176 15.02 28.31 -22.61
N SER A 177 15.01 27.30 -23.47
CA SER A 177 16.19 26.47 -23.79
C SER A 177 17.06 27.04 -24.92
N LYS A 178 16.65 28.15 -25.56
CA LYS A 178 17.37 28.82 -26.66
C LYS A 178 18.00 30.13 -26.18
N THR A 179 19.12 30.51 -26.78
CA THR A 179 19.83 31.78 -26.54
C THR A 179 19.23 32.95 -27.31
N THR A 180 18.25 32.72 -28.17
CA THR A 180 17.53 33.75 -28.92
C THR A 180 16.03 33.52 -28.91
N GLU A 181 15.30 34.62 -28.79
CA GLU A 181 13.86 34.72 -28.88
C GLU A 181 13.48 35.86 -29.83
N THR A 182 12.31 35.79 -30.45
CA THR A 182 11.78 36.87 -31.28
C THR A 182 10.30 37.11 -31.01
N PHE A 183 9.85 38.36 -31.15
CA PHE A 183 8.43 38.71 -31.18
C PHE A 183 8.12 39.60 -32.38
N GLN A 184 6.90 39.49 -32.92
CA GLN A 184 6.49 40.25 -34.10
C GLN A 184 5.51 41.34 -33.73
N PHE A 185 5.65 42.51 -34.35
CA PHE A 185 4.81 43.66 -34.10
C PHE A 185 4.44 44.40 -35.40
N VAL A 186 3.41 45.24 -35.30
CA VAL A 186 3.04 46.25 -36.29
C VAL A 186 3.16 47.61 -35.63
N VAL A 187 3.80 48.56 -36.29
CA VAL A 187 3.76 49.99 -35.91
C VAL A 187 2.89 50.76 -36.90
N SER A 188 2.07 51.69 -36.42
CA SER A 188 1.21 52.55 -37.25
C SER A 188 1.18 53.99 -36.72
N ASN A 189 1.06 54.94 -37.65
CA ASN A 189 0.79 56.36 -37.37
C ASN A 189 -0.67 56.76 -37.66
N GLY A 190 -1.56 55.79 -37.79
CA GLY A 190 -2.97 55.99 -38.17
C GLY A 190 -3.21 56.27 -39.67
N LYS A 191 -2.17 56.36 -40.50
CA LYS A 191 -2.26 56.44 -41.97
C LYS A 191 -1.71 55.19 -42.65
N THR A 192 -0.50 54.80 -42.29
CA THR A 192 0.17 53.59 -42.79
C THR A 192 0.50 52.66 -41.63
N SER A 193 0.87 51.42 -41.94
CA SER A 193 1.34 50.47 -40.95
C SER A 193 2.48 49.63 -41.51
N ARG A 194 3.44 49.26 -40.66
CA ARG A 194 4.61 48.48 -41.05
C ARG A 194 4.88 47.38 -40.02
N LYS A 195 5.16 46.17 -40.52
CA LYS A 195 5.54 45.01 -39.71
C LYS A 195 7.02 45.05 -39.35
N GLY A 196 7.34 44.60 -38.14
CA GLY A 196 8.68 44.38 -37.63
C GLY A 196 8.78 43.06 -36.86
N SER A 197 10.01 42.57 -36.71
CA SER A 197 10.36 41.43 -35.85
C SER A 197 11.50 41.90 -34.97
N PHE A 198 11.32 41.80 -33.66
CA PHE A 198 12.31 42.19 -32.67
C PHE A 198 12.98 40.96 -32.09
N ASP A 199 14.31 41.00 -31.98
CA ASP A 199 15.13 39.88 -31.51
C ASP A 199 15.63 40.16 -30.09
N VAL A 200 15.54 39.16 -29.21
CA VAL A 200 16.05 39.19 -27.84
C VAL A 200 17.10 38.10 -27.70
N ARG A 201 18.28 38.46 -27.19
CA ARG A 201 19.39 37.54 -26.89
C ARG A 201 19.40 37.23 -25.40
N VAL A 202 19.28 35.95 -25.06
CA VAL A 202 19.19 35.48 -23.67
C VAL A 202 20.54 34.94 -23.21
N GLU A 203 21.13 35.61 -22.23
CA GLU A 203 22.37 35.20 -21.57
C GLU A 203 22.08 34.09 -20.55
N MET A 204 22.61 32.89 -20.82
CA MET A 204 22.51 31.71 -19.96
C MET A 204 23.65 31.69 -18.94
N VAL A 205 23.63 32.61 -17.98
CA VAL A 205 24.59 32.62 -16.86
C VAL A 205 23.95 31.94 -15.65
N ASP A 206 24.39 30.72 -15.36
CA ASP A 206 24.09 29.98 -14.12
C ASP A 206 24.68 30.73 -12.90
N ARG A 207 23.80 31.09 -11.97
CA ARG A 207 24.12 31.85 -10.74
C ARG A 207 23.60 31.18 -9.48
N VAL A 208 22.68 30.22 -9.59
CA VAL A 208 22.04 29.53 -8.46
C VAL A 208 22.43 28.05 -8.46
N LEU A 209 22.60 27.46 -7.27
CA LEU A 209 22.89 26.03 -7.16
C LEU A 209 21.61 25.19 -7.08
N PRO A 210 21.57 24.02 -7.73
CA PRO A 210 20.39 23.18 -7.78
C PRO A 210 20.08 22.63 -6.38
N THR A 211 18.80 22.67 -6.02
CA THR A 211 18.33 22.31 -4.68
C THR A 211 17.50 21.04 -4.72
N LEU A 212 17.85 20.05 -3.88
CA LEU A 212 17.08 18.83 -3.74
C LEU A 212 15.83 19.11 -2.91
N THR A 213 14.68 19.16 -3.58
CA THR A 213 13.38 19.57 -3.02
C THR A 213 12.57 18.41 -2.46
N SER A 214 12.66 17.22 -3.09
CA SER A 214 12.13 15.99 -2.53
C SER A 214 13.22 14.93 -2.43
N TYR A 215 13.24 14.26 -1.28
CA TYR A 215 14.17 13.22 -0.91
C TYR A 215 13.52 12.39 0.20
N LYS A 216 12.84 11.31 -0.20
CA LYS A 216 12.02 10.47 0.67
C LYS A 216 12.30 9.00 0.36
N ASP A 217 12.52 8.20 1.40
CA ASP A 217 12.75 6.76 1.29
C ASP A 217 11.64 6.08 0.48
N LEU A 218 12.06 5.26 -0.50
CA LEU A 218 11.15 4.45 -1.31
C LEU A 218 10.86 3.12 -0.59
N THR A 219 9.61 2.68 -0.56
CA THR A 219 9.24 1.34 -0.05
C THR A 219 8.81 0.45 -1.20
N VAL A 220 9.43 -0.73 -1.33
CA VAL A 220 9.27 -1.64 -2.48
C VAL A 220 9.02 -3.06 -1.97
N PRO A 221 7.93 -3.72 -2.39
CA PRO A 221 7.70 -5.13 -2.07
C PRO A 221 8.77 -6.06 -2.69
N GLN A 222 9.17 -7.10 -1.96
CA GLN A 222 10.21 -8.04 -2.39
C GLN A 222 9.88 -8.70 -3.73
N GLY A 223 10.79 -8.56 -4.70
CA GLY A 223 10.68 -9.14 -6.05
C GLY A 223 9.85 -8.31 -7.03
N SER A 224 9.27 -7.20 -6.57
CA SER A 224 8.52 -6.25 -7.42
C SER A 224 9.40 -5.13 -7.99
N SER A 225 8.82 -4.33 -8.88
CA SER A 225 9.37 -3.09 -9.40
C SER A 225 8.53 -1.88 -8.98
N MET A 226 9.16 -0.72 -8.79
CA MET A 226 8.54 0.51 -8.31
C MET A 226 9.12 1.74 -9.02
N ILE A 227 8.26 2.69 -9.39
CA ILE A 227 8.64 3.92 -10.08
C ILE A 227 9.19 4.95 -9.08
N LEU A 228 10.31 5.60 -9.42
CA LEU A 228 10.84 6.75 -8.69
C LEU A 228 10.27 8.04 -9.30
N GLY A 229 9.12 8.49 -8.78
CA GLY A 229 8.50 9.76 -9.16
C GLY A 229 9.02 10.98 -8.38
N PRO A 230 8.56 12.20 -8.74
CA PRO A 230 8.99 13.46 -8.12
C PRO A 230 8.69 13.57 -6.62
N ASP A 231 7.70 12.82 -6.11
CA ASP A 231 7.40 12.75 -4.67
C ASP A 231 8.49 12.03 -3.86
N SER A 232 9.30 11.19 -4.50
CA SER A 232 10.40 10.44 -3.85
C SER A 232 11.76 11.11 -4.03
N LEU A 233 12.02 11.63 -5.25
CA LEU A 233 13.27 12.32 -5.59
C LEU A 233 12.96 13.48 -6.53
N SER A 234 13.35 14.70 -6.17
CA SER A 234 13.15 15.89 -7.02
C SER A 234 14.21 16.94 -6.77
N LEU A 235 14.79 17.44 -7.86
CA LEU A 235 15.75 18.53 -7.95
C LEU A 235 15.07 19.73 -8.60
N SER A 236 15.27 20.92 -8.04
CA SER A 236 14.73 22.16 -8.58
C SER A 236 15.83 23.21 -8.62
N ASP A 237 15.85 23.96 -9.72
CA ASP A 237 16.72 25.11 -9.89
C ASP A 237 15.92 26.24 -10.57
N PRO A 238 16.08 27.51 -10.15
CA PRO A 238 15.43 28.64 -10.81
C PRO A 238 15.94 28.92 -12.23
N ASP A 239 17.25 28.85 -12.49
CA ASP A 239 17.89 29.28 -13.74
C ASP A 239 18.23 28.12 -14.70
N THR A 240 18.22 26.88 -14.20
CA THR A 240 18.54 25.67 -14.95
C THR A 240 17.31 24.79 -15.22
N PRO A 241 16.94 24.53 -16.50
CA PRO A 241 15.71 23.80 -16.84
C PRO A 241 15.80 22.29 -16.52
N PRO A 242 14.66 21.59 -16.28
CA PRO A 242 14.65 20.19 -15.83
C PRO A 242 15.37 19.16 -16.71
N GLY A 243 15.57 19.46 -18.01
CA GLY A 243 16.33 18.60 -18.91
C GLY A 243 17.84 18.77 -18.87
N ALA A 244 18.35 19.83 -18.21
CA ALA A 244 19.77 20.08 -17.96
C ALA A 244 20.17 19.72 -16.51
N LEU A 245 19.19 19.66 -15.60
CA LEU A 245 19.35 19.12 -14.26
C LEU A 245 19.60 17.61 -14.29
N THR A 246 20.82 17.21 -13.90
CA THR A 246 21.30 15.82 -13.96
C THR A 246 21.57 15.22 -12.60
N PHE A 247 21.30 13.94 -12.47
CA PHE A 247 21.71 13.07 -11.38
C PHE A 247 22.80 12.14 -11.91
N VAL A 248 24.00 12.23 -11.36
CA VAL A 248 25.14 11.35 -11.68
C VAL A 248 25.15 10.19 -10.70
N PHE A 249 25.08 8.98 -11.22
CA PHE A 249 24.90 7.74 -10.46
C PHE A 249 26.27 7.12 -10.11
N HIS A 250 26.65 7.12 -8.84
CA HIS A 250 27.98 6.70 -8.38
C HIS A 250 28.05 5.25 -7.92
N LEU A 251 27.03 4.76 -7.20
CA LEU A 251 26.98 3.41 -6.68
C LEU A 251 25.62 2.78 -7.00
N PRO A 252 25.58 1.62 -7.70
CA PRO A 252 24.34 0.92 -7.99
C PRO A 252 23.80 0.20 -6.74
N PRO A 253 22.50 -0.13 -6.73
CA PRO A 253 21.91 -1.03 -5.76
C PRO A 253 22.60 -2.41 -5.76
N LEU A 254 22.58 -3.08 -4.61
CA LEU A 254 23.22 -4.40 -4.40
C LEU A 254 22.24 -5.56 -4.55
N TYR A 255 20.94 -5.30 -4.35
CA TYR A 255 19.87 -6.29 -4.36
C TYR A 255 18.77 -5.97 -5.38
N GLY A 256 19.09 -5.13 -6.36
CA GLY A 256 18.16 -4.69 -7.38
C GLY A 256 18.88 -3.89 -8.46
N ASN A 257 18.12 -3.44 -9.44
CA ASN A 257 18.60 -2.64 -10.56
C ASN A 257 17.81 -1.33 -10.61
N LEU A 258 18.49 -0.23 -10.92
CA LEU A 258 17.83 1.01 -11.32
C LEU A 258 17.78 1.01 -12.86
N LEU A 259 16.60 1.23 -13.42
CA LEU A 259 16.28 1.13 -14.84
C LEU A 259 15.80 2.49 -15.34
N LEU A 260 16.34 2.95 -16.45
CA LEU A 260 15.87 4.14 -17.17
C LEU A 260 15.30 3.68 -18.52
N SER A 261 14.01 3.90 -18.74
CA SER A 261 13.30 3.54 -19.98
C SER A 261 13.54 2.07 -20.41
N GLY A 262 13.67 1.17 -19.42
CA GLY A 262 13.93 -0.26 -19.58
C GLY A 262 15.42 -0.68 -19.61
N SER A 263 16.37 0.25 -19.56
CA SER A 263 17.82 -0.04 -19.58
C SER A 263 18.46 0.11 -18.20
N THR A 264 19.25 -0.87 -17.75
CA THR A 264 19.89 -0.85 -16.42
C THR A 264 20.99 0.21 -16.33
N LEU A 265 20.86 1.11 -15.36
CA LEU A 265 21.85 2.12 -15.02
C LEU A 265 23.05 1.51 -14.28
N THR A 266 24.26 1.91 -14.69
CA THR A 266 25.54 1.45 -14.13
C THR A 266 26.31 2.62 -13.52
N ALA A 267 27.28 2.35 -12.64
CA ALA A 267 28.11 3.41 -12.04
C ALA A 267 28.77 4.28 -13.13
N GLY A 268 28.58 5.61 -13.04
CA GLY A 268 28.99 6.61 -14.03
C GLY A 268 27.89 7.03 -15.01
N SER A 269 26.74 6.35 -15.04
CA SER A 269 25.57 6.80 -15.81
C SER A 269 24.91 8.04 -15.20
N ASN A 270 24.08 8.72 -16.00
CA ASN A 270 23.28 9.85 -15.58
C ASN A 270 21.82 9.71 -16.02
N PHE A 271 20.93 10.32 -15.24
CA PHE A 271 19.51 10.52 -15.57
C PHE A 271 19.12 11.97 -15.23
N THR A 272 18.08 12.50 -15.85
CA THR A 272 17.68 13.91 -15.70
C THR A 272 16.44 14.10 -14.83
N GLN A 273 16.20 15.33 -14.40
CA GLN A 273 14.96 15.67 -13.72
C GLN A 273 13.72 15.59 -14.65
N ARG A 274 13.90 15.58 -15.98
CA ARG A 274 12.82 15.26 -16.93
C ARG A 274 12.40 13.80 -16.78
N ASP A 275 13.35 12.88 -16.79
CA ASP A 275 13.12 11.42 -16.77
C ASP A 275 12.28 11.00 -15.54
N ILE A 276 12.55 11.63 -14.38
CA ILE A 276 11.76 11.44 -13.14
C ILE A 276 10.33 12.01 -13.29
N LYS A 277 10.17 13.18 -13.94
CA LYS A 277 8.85 13.81 -14.16
C LYS A 277 8.01 13.04 -15.18
N GLU A 278 8.66 12.38 -16.14
CA GLU A 278 8.05 11.52 -17.15
C GLU A 278 7.89 10.07 -16.67
N LEU A 279 8.25 9.79 -15.40
CA LEU A 279 8.06 8.51 -14.69
C LEU A 279 8.84 7.33 -15.30
N GLU A 280 9.95 7.62 -16.00
CA GLU A 280 10.75 6.61 -16.72
C GLU A 280 11.78 5.87 -15.83
N LEU A 281 12.03 6.38 -14.63
CA LEU A 281 13.00 5.81 -13.68
C LEU A 281 12.33 4.76 -12.78
N ILE A 282 12.75 3.51 -12.88
CA ILE A 282 12.17 2.35 -12.19
C ILE A 282 13.25 1.65 -11.38
N TYR A 283 12.97 1.30 -10.12
CA TYR A 283 13.78 0.35 -9.37
C TYR A 283 13.13 -1.04 -9.43
N GLU A 284 13.91 -2.08 -9.77
CA GLU A 284 13.49 -3.48 -9.74
C GLU A 284 14.26 -4.22 -8.64
N HIS A 285 13.55 -4.85 -7.70
CA HIS A 285 14.17 -5.71 -6.70
C HIS A 285 14.44 -7.11 -7.25
N ASN A 286 15.60 -7.70 -6.93
CA ASN A 286 16.00 -9.01 -7.46
C ASN A 286 15.25 -10.20 -6.83
N GLY A 287 14.48 -9.98 -5.75
CA GLY A 287 13.71 -10.99 -5.03
C GLY A 287 14.47 -11.66 -3.88
N GLY A 288 15.72 -11.26 -3.61
CA GLY A 288 16.50 -11.73 -2.48
C GLY A 288 15.91 -11.29 -1.13
N PRO A 289 16.36 -11.88 -0.01
CA PRO A 289 15.83 -11.61 1.33
C PRO A 289 16.34 -10.28 1.93
N SER A 290 16.85 -9.35 1.11
CA SER A 290 17.37 -8.10 1.66
C SER A 290 16.22 -7.16 1.97
N GLN A 291 16.11 -6.74 3.22
CA GLN A 291 15.11 -5.76 3.67
C GLN A 291 15.49 -4.32 3.32
N ILE A 292 16.70 -4.07 2.80
CA ILE A 292 17.18 -2.74 2.37
C ILE A 292 18.00 -2.84 1.09
N ASP A 293 17.85 -1.85 0.21
CA ASP A 293 18.80 -1.57 -0.85
C ASP A 293 19.15 -0.08 -0.91
N ARG A 294 20.29 0.26 -1.54
CA ARG A 294 20.84 1.63 -1.55
C ARG A 294 21.60 1.92 -2.82
N PHE A 295 21.41 3.12 -3.36
CA PHE A 295 22.25 3.67 -4.41
C PHE A 295 22.80 5.03 -4.00
N ALA A 296 23.90 5.48 -4.62
CA ALA A 296 24.47 6.80 -4.35
C ALA A 296 24.52 7.66 -5.60
N PHE A 297 24.21 8.95 -5.45
CA PHE A 297 24.17 9.92 -6.55
C PHE A 297 24.69 11.30 -6.14
N THR A 298 25.06 12.13 -7.11
CA THR A 298 25.25 13.59 -6.95
C THR A 298 24.38 14.32 -7.96
N ALA A 299 23.81 15.46 -7.59
CA ALA A 299 23.13 16.33 -8.54
C ALA A 299 24.10 17.36 -9.15
N SER A 300 23.86 17.75 -10.41
CA SER A 300 24.62 18.78 -11.14
C SER A 300 23.75 19.54 -12.14
N ASP A 301 23.98 20.84 -12.22
CA ASP A 301 23.44 21.85 -13.14
C ASP A 301 24.26 22.01 -14.44
N SER A 302 25.36 21.26 -14.57
CA SER A 302 26.47 21.34 -15.55
C SER A 302 27.69 22.19 -15.15
N THR A 303 27.63 22.98 -14.08
CA THR A 303 28.78 23.72 -13.53
C THR A 303 29.64 22.92 -12.57
N ASN A 304 29.15 21.76 -12.10
CA ASN A 304 29.82 20.87 -11.14
C ASN A 304 30.22 21.54 -9.81
N ARG A 305 29.51 22.61 -9.41
CA ARG A 305 29.74 23.32 -8.13
C ARG A 305 29.15 22.59 -6.90
N GLY A 306 28.39 21.53 -7.11
CA GLY A 306 27.65 20.80 -6.07
C GLY A 306 26.16 21.19 -6.05
N PHE A 307 25.43 20.72 -5.05
CA PHE A 307 23.99 20.96 -4.92
C PHE A 307 23.59 21.22 -3.47
N LEU A 308 22.40 21.79 -3.25
CA LEU A 308 21.88 22.09 -1.90
C LEU A 308 20.97 20.97 -1.39
N LEU A 309 21.24 20.48 -0.19
CA LEU A 309 20.40 19.54 0.58
C LEU A 309 20.14 20.13 1.96
N ASP A 310 18.87 20.33 2.33
CA ASP A 310 18.46 21.02 3.57
C ASP A 310 19.20 22.36 3.81
N GLY A 311 19.43 23.12 2.73
CA GLY A 311 20.16 24.39 2.74
C GLY A 311 21.68 24.29 2.93
N ARG A 312 22.26 23.09 2.84
CA ARG A 312 23.70 22.85 2.94
C ARG A 312 24.27 22.39 1.60
N LEU A 313 25.44 22.93 1.24
CA LEU A 313 26.19 22.50 0.07
C LEU A 313 26.68 21.05 0.22
N GLN A 314 26.37 20.23 -0.78
CA GLN A 314 26.83 18.86 -0.94
C GLN A 314 27.69 18.76 -2.21
N THR A 315 28.92 18.27 -2.03
CA THR A 315 29.85 17.94 -3.13
C THR A 315 30.13 16.43 -3.21
N GLU A 316 29.74 15.67 -2.19
CA GLU A 316 29.96 14.22 -2.08
C GLU A 316 28.68 13.44 -2.44
N PRO A 317 28.78 12.17 -2.88
CA PRO A 317 27.60 11.36 -3.20
C PRO A 317 26.66 11.12 -2.01
N VAL A 318 25.38 11.46 -2.20
CA VAL A 318 24.29 11.23 -1.25
C VAL A 318 23.69 9.84 -1.50
N ILE A 319 23.35 9.13 -0.41
CA ILE A 319 22.86 7.75 -0.45
C ILE A 319 21.33 7.72 -0.39
N PHE A 320 20.68 7.39 -1.50
CA PHE A 320 19.25 7.08 -1.49
C PHE A 320 19.02 5.70 -0.87
N THR A 321 18.04 5.57 0.02
CA THR A 321 17.70 4.30 0.67
C THR A 321 16.32 3.80 0.23
N ILE A 322 16.27 2.51 -0.09
CA ILE A 322 15.10 1.77 -0.53
C ILE A 322 14.80 0.72 0.55
N GLN A 323 13.62 0.79 1.15
CA GLN A 323 13.13 -0.18 2.11
C GLN A 323 12.44 -1.31 1.34
N ILE A 324 12.91 -2.54 1.51
CA ILE A 324 12.26 -3.70 0.90
C ILE A 324 11.32 -4.29 1.94
N LYS A 325 10.02 -4.27 1.65
CA LYS A 325 9.06 -5.03 2.44
C LYS A 325 9.12 -6.49 1.98
N PRO A 326 9.39 -7.47 2.85
CA PRO A 326 9.18 -8.87 2.49
C PRO A 326 7.73 -9.04 2.02
N LEU A 327 7.53 -9.85 0.99
CA LEU A 327 6.19 -10.31 0.65
C LEU A 327 5.85 -11.40 1.66
N ASP A 328 4.74 -11.27 2.37
CA ASP A 328 4.33 -12.30 3.32
C ASP A 328 4.11 -13.61 2.56
N THR A 329 4.81 -14.63 3.02
CA THR A 329 4.79 -16.01 2.51
C THR A 329 4.51 -16.99 3.64
N SER A 330 4.18 -16.48 4.81
CA SER A 330 3.86 -17.25 5.99
C SER A 330 2.34 -17.36 6.13
N PRO A 331 1.79 -18.55 6.46
CA PRO A 331 0.38 -18.67 6.74
C PRO A 331 0.06 -18.18 8.17
N PRO A 332 -1.06 -17.47 8.39
CA PRO A 332 -1.48 -17.05 9.71
C PRO A 332 -1.58 -18.20 10.70
N LYS A 333 -1.17 -17.95 11.94
CA LYS A 333 -1.13 -18.97 13.00
C LYS A 333 -2.28 -18.76 13.98
N VAL A 334 -2.95 -19.85 14.33
CA VAL A 334 -3.95 -19.85 15.41
C VAL A 334 -3.22 -19.90 16.75
N GLU A 335 -3.20 -18.77 17.45
CA GLU A 335 -2.61 -18.61 18.79
C GLU A 335 -3.47 -19.30 19.86
N LYS A 336 -4.80 -19.21 19.71
CA LYS A 336 -5.77 -19.77 20.66
C LYS A 336 -6.88 -20.51 19.93
N LEU A 337 -7.14 -21.73 20.39
CA LEU A 337 -8.24 -22.58 19.96
C LEU A 337 -8.74 -23.38 21.18
N LEU A 338 -9.82 -22.91 21.80
CA LEU A 338 -10.45 -23.54 22.95
C LEU A 338 -11.89 -23.96 22.61
N PRO A 339 -12.40 -25.06 23.20
CA PRO A 339 -13.79 -25.48 22.99
C PRO A 339 -14.75 -24.47 23.63
N LEU A 340 -15.78 -24.06 22.90
CA LEU A 340 -16.78 -23.11 23.39
C LEU A 340 -17.95 -23.82 24.04
N TRP A 341 -18.36 -23.36 25.22
CA TRP A 341 -19.35 -24.05 26.04
C TRP A 341 -20.43 -23.15 26.65
N LYS A 342 -20.19 -21.83 26.68
CA LYS A 342 -21.02 -20.88 27.40
C LYS A 342 -22.28 -20.54 26.60
N ALA A 343 -23.30 -21.37 26.74
CA ALA A 343 -24.63 -21.09 26.22
C ALA A 343 -25.30 -19.94 27.00
N GLU A 344 -25.80 -18.95 26.26
CA GLU A 344 -26.50 -17.77 26.77
C GLU A 344 -27.85 -17.64 26.05
N LEU A 345 -28.86 -17.13 26.75
CA LEU A 345 -30.17 -16.82 26.17
C LEU A 345 -30.11 -15.45 25.47
N LEU A 346 -30.44 -15.43 24.17
CA LEU A 346 -30.46 -14.22 23.35
C LEU A 346 -31.76 -13.43 23.54
N ALA A 347 -31.74 -12.15 23.15
CA ALA A 347 -32.87 -11.23 23.32
C ALA A 347 -34.12 -11.61 22.51
N ASP A 348 -33.97 -12.48 21.50
CA ASP A 348 -35.05 -13.05 20.69
C ASP A 348 -35.60 -14.38 21.24
N GLY A 349 -35.05 -14.89 22.34
CA GLY A 349 -35.43 -16.15 22.96
C GLY A 349 -34.68 -17.39 22.45
N ARG A 350 -33.77 -17.26 21.47
CA ARG A 350 -32.91 -18.37 21.02
C ARG A 350 -31.73 -18.57 21.98
N TYR A 351 -31.14 -19.77 21.97
CA TYR A 351 -29.88 -20.04 22.68
C TYR A 351 -28.68 -19.88 21.75
N GLY A 352 -27.63 -19.21 22.23
CA GLY A 352 -26.42 -18.98 21.45
C GLY A 352 -25.13 -19.10 22.27
N ILE A 353 -24.03 -19.42 21.59
CA ILE A 353 -22.67 -19.41 22.15
C ILE A 353 -21.88 -18.35 21.38
N PHE A 354 -21.45 -17.29 22.05
CA PHE A 354 -20.66 -16.23 21.43
C PHE A 354 -19.22 -16.68 21.19
N LEU A 355 -18.69 -16.40 20.00
CA LEU A 355 -17.28 -16.56 19.68
C LEU A 355 -16.54 -15.27 20.04
N SER A 356 -15.39 -15.38 20.70
CA SER A 356 -14.54 -14.23 21.04
C SER A 356 -13.06 -14.55 20.91
N SER A 357 -12.23 -13.50 20.90
CA SER A 357 -10.76 -13.61 20.86
C SER A 357 -10.11 -14.17 22.14
N ARG A 358 -10.91 -14.57 23.14
CA ARG A 358 -10.47 -15.36 24.29
C ARG A 358 -10.35 -16.84 23.93
N GLU A 359 -11.33 -17.38 23.21
CA GLU A 359 -11.42 -18.80 22.84
C GLU A 359 -10.80 -19.09 21.47
N LEU A 360 -10.96 -18.17 20.50
CA LEU A 360 -10.44 -18.31 19.15
C LEU A 360 -9.66 -17.05 18.74
N LYS A 361 -8.34 -17.17 18.56
CA LYS A 361 -7.51 -16.07 18.08
C LYS A 361 -6.47 -16.55 17.07
N ALA A 362 -6.42 -15.89 15.92
CA ALA A 362 -5.32 -15.95 14.99
C ALA A 362 -4.41 -14.73 15.14
N GLN A 363 -3.14 -14.91 14.79
CA GLN A 363 -2.18 -13.84 14.67
C GLN A 363 -1.25 -14.14 13.49
N ASP A 364 -0.85 -13.06 12.83
CA ASP A 364 0.17 -13.06 11.80
C ASP A 364 1.18 -11.92 12.11
N PRO A 365 2.49 -12.06 11.83
CA PRO A 365 3.46 -10.99 12.04
C PRO A 365 3.30 -9.81 11.07
N ASP A 366 2.85 -10.06 9.84
CA ASP A 366 2.86 -9.12 8.72
C ASP A 366 1.45 -8.60 8.37
N SER A 367 0.39 -9.33 8.76
CA SER A 367 -1.02 -8.96 8.58
C SER A 367 -1.71 -8.45 9.87
N LYS A 368 -2.66 -7.51 9.73
CA LYS A 368 -3.46 -7.00 10.86
C LYS A 368 -4.70 -7.87 11.15
N ASP A 369 -5.28 -7.73 12.34
CA ASP A 369 -6.58 -8.34 12.73
C ASP A 369 -7.76 -8.05 11.77
N GLU A 370 -7.72 -6.97 10.98
CA GLU A 370 -8.77 -6.68 9.97
C GLU A 370 -8.57 -7.48 8.66
N ASP A 371 -7.34 -7.88 8.37
CA ASP A 371 -6.94 -8.63 7.17
C ASP A 371 -6.97 -10.16 7.38
N LEU A 372 -7.16 -10.63 8.62
CA LEU A 372 -7.22 -12.04 8.99
C LEU A 372 -8.65 -12.60 8.93
N LEU A 373 -8.86 -13.54 8.00
CA LEU A 373 -10.15 -14.14 7.69
C LEU A 373 -10.19 -15.64 8.02
N PHE A 374 -11.19 -16.05 8.79
CA PHE A 374 -11.52 -17.43 9.13
C PHE A 374 -12.49 -18.00 8.09
N PHE A 375 -11.98 -18.76 7.13
CA PHE A 375 -12.78 -19.45 6.11
C PHE A 375 -13.33 -20.77 6.64
N ILE A 376 -14.65 -20.90 6.65
CA ILE A 376 -15.38 -22.11 7.03
C ILE A 376 -15.27 -23.13 5.88
N VAL A 377 -14.51 -24.21 6.11
CA VAL A 377 -14.36 -25.33 5.17
C VAL A 377 -15.53 -26.30 5.32
N ARG A 378 -15.99 -26.52 6.56
CA ARG A 378 -17.18 -27.30 6.89
C ARG A 378 -17.96 -26.57 7.97
N GLY A 379 -19.21 -26.21 7.66
CA GLY A 379 -20.12 -25.63 8.64
C GLY A 379 -20.49 -26.62 9.77
N PRO A 380 -21.07 -26.10 10.88
CA PRO A 380 -21.67 -26.94 11.93
C PRO A 380 -22.72 -27.93 11.41
N TYR A 381 -22.96 -29.01 12.15
CA TYR A 381 -23.92 -30.08 11.79
C TYR A 381 -25.34 -29.84 12.31
N PHE A 382 -25.48 -29.21 13.48
CA PHE A 382 -26.73 -29.13 14.24
C PHE A 382 -27.21 -27.69 14.47
N GLY A 383 -26.28 -26.74 14.56
CA GLY A 383 -26.58 -25.30 14.63
C GLY A 383 -26.04 -24.52 13.42
N TYR A 384 -25.92 -23.20 13.58
CA TYR A 384 -25.41 -22.31 12.53
C TYR A 384 -24.75 -21.05 13.12
N LEU A 385 -23.84 -20.42 12.38
CA LEU A 385 -23.23 -19.14 12.79
C LEU A 385 -24.03 -17.94 12.29
N GLU A 386 -24.24 -16.95 13.12
CA GLU A 386 -24.92 -15.69 12.81
C GLU A 386 -24.05 -14.50 13.24
N ASN A 387 -24.07 -13.42 12.46
CA ASN A 387 -23.42 -12.17 12.84
C ASN A 387 -24.48 -11.24 13.49
N THR A 388 -24.33 -11.01 14.79
CA THR A 388 -25.28 -10.22 15.60
C THR A 388 -25.31 -8.73 15.23
N MET A 389 -24.29 -8.20 14.54
CA MET A 389 -24.29 -6.81 14.08
C MET A 389 -25.10 -6.60 12.80
N THR A 390 -25.20 -7.61 11.93
CA THR A 390 -25.85 -7.54 10.62
C THR A 390 -27.15 -8.35 10.54
N GLY A 391 -27.37 -9.28 11.48
CA GLY A 391 -28.44 -10.28 11.42
C GLY A 391 -28.25 -11.31 10.30
N SER A 392 -27.06 -11.41 9.70
CA SER A 392 -26.81 -12.27 8.55
C SER A 392 -26.24 -13.63 8.95
N PHE A 393 -26.70 -14.69 8.27
CA PHE A 393 -26.12 -16.03 8.36
C PHE A 393 -24.66 -16.04 7.86
N VAL A 394 -23.75 -16.63 8.64
CA VAL A 394 -22.31 -16.69 8.37
C VAL A 394 -21.96 -18.09 7.86
N SER A 395 -21.94 -18.24 6.53
CA SER A 395 -21.71 -19.52 5.86
C SER A 395 -20.29 -19.72 5.33
N GLN A 396 -19.60 -18.63 4.97
CA GLN A 396 -18.32 -18.67 4.25
C GLN A 396 -17.13 -18.28 5.13
N HIS A 397 -17.17 -17.09 5.74
CA HIS A 397 -16.05 -16.57 6.53
C HIS A 397 -16.47 -15.51 7.55
N PHE A 398 -15.60 -15.24 8.52
CA PHE A 398 -15.65 -14.11 9.45
C PHE A 398 -14.23 -13.63 9.79
N SER A 399 -14.08 -12.40 10.29
CA SER A 399 -12.78 -11.77 10.55
C SER A 399 -12.32 -11.87 12.02
N GLN A 400 -11.01 -11.73 12.28
CA GLN A 400 -10.48 -11.59 13.65
C GLN A 400 -11.03 -10.32 14.34
N MET A 401 -11.27 -9.24 13.59
CA MET A 401 -11.95 -8.04 14.11
C MET A 401 -13.37 -8.34 14.64
N GLU A 402 -14.15 -9.19 13.97
CA GLU A 402 -15.51 -9.55 14.42
C GLU A 402 -15.48 -10.42 15.69
N LEU A 403 -14.50 -11.31 15.82
CA LEU A 403 -14.23 -12.04 17.07
C LEU A 403 -13.82 -11.09 18.21
N ASN A 404 -12.97 -10.09 17.92
CA ASN A 404 -12.57 -9.08 18.91
C ASN A 404 -13.77 -8.23 19.38
N LYS A 405 -14.76 -7.99 18.50
CA LYS A 405 -16.02 -7.31 18.81
C LYS A 405 -17.10 -8.22 19.41
N ARG A 406 -16.84 -9.54 19.52
CA ARG A 406 -17.82 -10.57 19.96
C ARG A 406 -19.10 -10.54 19.11
N ALA A 407 -18.96 -10.28 17.81
CA ALA A 407 -20.09 -10.13 16.89
C ALA A 407 -20.66 -11.47 16.40
N ILE A 408 -19.83 -12.52 16.36
CA ILE A 408 -20.21 -13.84 15.83
C ILE A 408 -20.80 -14.71 16.96
N VAL A 409 -21.97 -15.29 16.71
CA VAL A 409 -22.64 -16.22 17.62
C VAL A 409 -22.97 -17.53 16.90
N TYR A 410 -22.75 -18.66 17.57
CA TYR A 410 -23.28 -19.95 17.17
C TYR A 410 -24.67 -20.14 17.76
N ILE A 411 -25.69 -20.23 16.92
CA ILE A 411 -27.08 -20.48 17.31
C ILE A 411 -27.27 -21.99 17.52
N ILE A 412 -27.68 -22.36 18.74
CA ILE A 412 -28.04 -23.73 19.10
C ILE A 412 -29.46 -24.00 18.60
N ASN A 413 -29.67 -25.14 17.93
CA ASN A 413 -31.01 -25.64 17.66
C ASN A 413 -31.55 -26.39 18.90
N PRO A 414 -32.58 -25.88 19.60
CA PRO A 414 -33.10 -26.51 20.82
C PRO A 414 -33.91 -27.78 20.56
N ASP A 415 -34.39 -28.00 19.32
CA ASP A 415 -35.18 -29.19 18.94
C ASP A 415 -34.30 -30.43 18.70
N GLY A 416 -32.97 -30.30 18.80
CA GLY A 416 -32.02 -31.40 18.62
C GLY A 416 -31.47 -31.94 19.94
N ASP A 417 -31.44 -33.27 20.08
CA ASP A 417 -30.83 -33.97 21.23
C ASP A 417 -29.29 -33.81 21.34
N SER A 418 -28.66 -33.16 20.36
CA SER A 418 -27.21 -32.90 20.35
C SER A 418 -26.83 -31.85 21.40
N LEU A 419 -25.83 -32.18 22.24
CA LEU A 419 -25.23 -31.26 23.23
C LEU A 419 -23.81 -30.82 22.84
N SER A 420 -23.41 -31.13 21.61
CA SER A 420 -22.12 -30.77 21.03
C SER A 420 -22.20 -30.70 19.52
N ASP A 421 -21.44 -29.77 18.94
CA ASP A 421 -21.26 -29.62 17.49
C ASP A 421 -19.79 -29.25 17.20
N SER A 422 -19.41 -29.24 15.93
CA SER A 422 -18.10 -28.76 15.50
C SER A 422 -18.14 -28.18 14.09
N LEU A 423 -17.33 -27.16 13.84
CA LEU A 423 -17.07 -26.61 12.51
C LEU A 423 -15.58 -26.74 12.17
N GLN A 424 -15.26 -26.84 10.88
CA GLN A 424 -13.89 -26.88 10.39
C GLN A 424 -13.59 -25.59 9.64
N PHE A 425 -12.47 -24.94 9.96
CA PHE A 425 -12.08 -23.66 9.36
C PHE A 425 -10.60 -23.64 8.98
N THR A 426 -10.23 -22.69 8.13
CA THR A 426 -8.84 -22.31 7.81
C THR A 426 -8.70 -20.80 8.04
N VAL A 427 -7.51 -20.32 8.37
CA VAL A 427 -7.26 -18.87 8.44
C VAL A 427 -6.45 -18.47 7.21
N SER A 428 -6.80 -17.34 6.59
CA SER A 428 -5.94 -16.67 5.61
C SER A 428 -5.73 -15.20 5.94
N ASP A 429 -4.65 -14.67 5.37
CA ASP A 429 -4.41 -13.24 5.23
C ASP A 429 -5.12 -12.69 3.98
N SER A 430 -4.83 -11.43 3.65
CA SER A 430 -5.26 -10.75 2.42
C SER A 430 -4.48 -11.14 1.16
N LEU A 431 -3.34 -11.84 1.30
CA LEU A 431 -2.49 -12.30 0.20
C LEU A 431 -2.83 -13.73 -0.26
N GLY A 432 -3.67 -14.45 0.50
CA GLY A 432 -4.13 -15.80 0.20
C GLY A 432 -3.31 -16.91 0.85
N ASN A 433 -2.35 -16.60 1.72
CA ASN A 433 -1.60 -17.59 2.50
C ASN A 433 -2.55 -18.27 3.49
N ARG A 434 -2.81 -19.57 3.31
CA ARG A 434 -3.77 -20.33 4.13
C ARG A 434 -3.08 -21.26 5.14
N GLY A 435 -3.47 -21.15 6.41
CA GLY A 435 -3.10 -22.08 7.46
C GLY A 435 -3.78 -23.45 7.33
N ALA A 436 -3.23 -24.45 8.01
CA ALA A 436 -3.79 -25.80 8.04
C ALA A 436 -5.19 -25.83 8.67
N PRO A 437 -6.14 -26.66 8.16
CA PRO A 437 -7.50 -26.72 8.70
C PRO A 437 -7.55 -27.07 10.20
N GLN A 438 -8.31 -26.28 10.94
CA GLN A 438 -8.55 -26.44 12.37
C GLN A 438 -10.01 -26.85 12.64
N LEU A 439 -10.24 -27.51 13.77
CA LEU A 439 -11.56 -27.91 14.23
C LEU A 439 -11.95 -27.08 15.45
N LEU A 440 -13.07 -26.35 15.37
CA LEU A 440 -13.66 -25.63 16.48
C LEU A 440 -14.79 -26.50 17.07
N GLU A 441 -14.72 -26.80 18.36
CA GLU A 441 -15.75 -27.58 19.06
C GLU A 441 -16.68 -26.68 19.88
N PHE A 442 -17.98 -27.00 19.84
CA PHE A 442 -19.00 -26.45 20.72
C PHE A 442 -19.52 -27.56 21.63
N LYS A 443 -19.53 -27.36 22.95
CA LYS A 443 -19.96 -28.35 23.95
C LYS A 443 -20.72 -27.66 25.08
N TRP A 444 -22.05 -27.61 24.98
CA TRP A 444 -22.94 -26.97 25.95
C TRP A 444 -23.57 -27.98 26.91
N CYS A 445 -24.30 -27.49 27.91
CA CYS A 445 -25.09 -28.34 28.80
C CYS A 445 -26.58 -28.02 28.69
N SER A 446 -27.42 -29.00 28.98
CA SER A 446 -28.89 -28.89 28.99
C SER A 446 -29.42 -29.25 30.38
N ILE A 447 -30.40 -28.49 30.86
CA ILE A 447 -31.02 -28.68 32.18
C ILE A 447 -32.52 -28.88 32.04
N GLU A 448 -33.05 -29.95 32.63
CA GLU A 448 -34.45 -30.37 32.58
C GLU A 448 -34.90 -31.00 33.91
N PHE A 449 -36.20 -31.04 34.19
CA PHE A 449 -36.75 -31.85 35.28
C PHE A 449 -36.64 -33.34 34.95
N SER A 450 -36.50 -34.20 35.97
CA SER A 450 -36.43 -35.66 35.75
C SER A 450 -37.75 -36.27 35.29
N LYS A 451 -38.88 -35.59 35.54
CA LYS A 451 -40.25 -35.98 35.18
C LYS A 451 -41.11 -34.74 34.89
N PRO A 452 -42.14 -34.83 34.03
CA PRO A 452 -43.06 -33.73 33.77
C PRO A 452 -44.13 -33.55 34.87
N GLU A 453 -44.36 -34.58 35.69
CA GLU A 453 -45.33 -34.56 36.78
C GLU A 453 -44.69 -35.10 38.07
N PHE A 454 -44.95 -34.41 39.18
CA PHE A 454 -44.62 -34.85 40.53
C PHE A 454 -45.88 -34.84 41.40
N SER A 455 -46.02 -35.80 42.31
CA SER A 455 -47.13 -35.82 43.27
C SER A 455 -46.64 -36.20 44.66
N ALA A 456 -47.11 -35.49 45.67
CA ALA A 456 -46.88 -35.79 47.08
C ALA A 456 -48.19 -35.64 47.86
N CYS A 457 -48.30 -36.36 48.98
CA CYS A 457 -49.38 -36.15 49.94
C CYS A 457 -48.91 -35.14 51.00
N GLU A 458 -49.81 -34.30 51.52
CA GLU A 458 -49.45 -33.22 52.47
C GLU A 458 -48.76 -33.73 53.74
N GLU A 459 -49.18 -34.90 54.22
CA GLU A 459 -48.55 -35.65 55.33
C GLU A 459 -47.05 -35.92 55.15
N GLN A 460 -46.50 -35.79 53.93
CA GLN A 460 -45.07 -35.93 53.64
C GLN A 460 -44.28 -34.66 53.98
N GLY A 461 -44.97 -33.53 54.23
CA GLY A 461 -44.42 -32.23 54.65
C GLY A 461 -43.53 -31.52 53.64
N SER A 462 -43.05 -32.21 52.59
CA SER A 462 -42.24 -31.62 51.53
C SER A 462 -42.25 -32.47 50.26
N ILE A 463 -42.05 -31.82 49.12
CA ILE A 463 -41.85 -32.47 47.82
C ILE A 463 -40.48 -32.08 47.23
N SER A 464 -39.75 -33.08 46.75
CA SER A 464 -38.40 -32.91 46.19
C SER A 464 -38.43 -33.12 44.67
N LEU A 465 -38.37 -32.01 43.91
CA LEU A 465 -38.22 -32.06 42.46
C LEU A 465 -36.76 -32.34 42.13
N GLU A 466 -36.50 -33.37 41.33
CA GLU A 466 -35.16 -33.66 40.83
C GLU A 466 -34.95 -32.97 39.48
N VAL A 467 -33.89 -32.17 39.38
CA VAL A 467 -33.46 -31.47 38.16
C VAL A 467 -32.16 -32.10 37.68
N ILE A 468 -32.10 -32.46 36.41
CA ILE A 468 -31.01 -33.19 35.77
C ILE A 468 -30.27 -32.26 34.80
N ARG A 469 -28.94 -32.30 34.84
CA ARG A 469 -28.03 -31.65 33.92
C ARG A 469 -27.33 -32.69 33.03
N ARG A 470 -27.33 -32.46 31.71
CA ARG A 470 -26.68 -33.31 30.69
C ARG A 470 -25.70 -32.50 29.84
N GLY A 471 -24.82 -33.18 29.10
CA GLY A 471 -23.88 -32.55 28.15
C GLY A 471 -22.54 -32.20 28.80
N ASN A 472 -22.06 -30.98 28.60
CA ASN A 472 -20.81 -30.52 29.20
C ASN A 472 -20.96 -30.34 30.72
N LEU A 473 -20.21 -31.13 31.49
CA LEU A 473 -20.19 -31.11 32.96
C LEU A 473 -18.93 -30.47 33.55
N ALA A 474 -17.97 -30.02 32.73
CA ALA A 474 -16.67 -29.53 33.21
C ALA A 474 -16.75 -28.16 33.94
N GLU A 475 -17.82 -27.41 33.68
CA GLU A 475 -18.00 -26.02 34.12
C GLU A 475 -19.23 -25.87 35.05
N SER A 476 -19.33 -24.76 35.77
CA SER A 476 -20.56 -24.47 36.56
C SER A 476 -21.71 -24.00 35.67
N SER A 477 -22.95 -24.35 36.03
CA SER A 477 -24.16 -23.81 35.40
C SER A 477 -25.27 -23.54 36.41
N TYR A 478 -26.20 -22.66 36.04
CA TYR A 478 -27.22 -22.13 36.94
C TYR A 478 -28.59 -22.13 36.25
N VAL A 479 -29.65 -22.35 37.01
CA VAL A 479 -31.04 -22.19 36.55
C VAL A 479 -31.90 -21.69 37.71
N SER A 480 -32.87 -20.83 37.42
CA SER A 480 -33.85 -20.39 38.42
C SER A 480 -35.16 -21.15 38.24
N ILE A 481 -35.83 -21.49 39.33
CA ILE A 481 -37.19 -22.02 39.28
C ILE A 481 -38.17 -20.89 39.54
N LYS A 482 -39.18 -20.77 38.66
CA LYS A 482 -40.33 -19.89 38.84
C LYS A 482 -41.58 -20.75 39.02
N VAL A 483 -42.28 -20.53 40.12
CA VAL A 483 -43.61 -21.11 40.33
C VAL A 483 -44.66 -20.23 39.68
N LYS A 484 -45.70 -20.87 39.14
CA LYS A 484 -46.95 -20.25 38.73
C LYS A 484 -48.08 -20.96 39.47
N ASP A 485 -48.78 -20.20 40.31
CA ASP A 485 -49.90 -20.66 41.10
C ASP A 485 -51.02 -21.20 40.19
N GLY A 486 -51.70 -22.26 40.64
CA GLY A 486 -52.72 -22.98 39.89
C GLY A 486 -54.05 -22.97 40.64
N THR A 487 -54.43 -24.12 41.20
CA THR A 487 -55.40 -24.13 42.32
C THR A 487 -54.66 -23.89 43.63
N ALA A 488 -53.50 -24.54 43.80
CA ALA A 488 -52.58 -24.29 44.90
C ALA A 488 -51.91 -22.92 44.79
N THR A 489 -51.80 -22.25 45.94
CA THR A 489 -51.33 -20.89 46.14
C THR A 489 -50.18 -20.81 47.17
N ALA A 490 -49.14 -20.06 46.80
CA ALA A 490 -47.97 -19.88 47.66
C ALA A 490 -48.34 -19.18 48.99
N GLY A 491 -47.91 -19.77 50.11
CA GLY A 491 -48.15 -19.25 51.46
C GLY A 491 -49.44 -19.75 52.13
N LYS A 492 -50.29 -20.49 51.43
CA LYS A 492 -51.38 -21.27 52.03
C LYS A 492 -51.14 -22.77 51.95
N ASP A 493 -50.76 -23.24 50.77
CA ASP A 493 -50.78 -24.67 50.43
C ASP A 493 -49.33 -25.21 50.31
N PHE A 494 -48.38 -24.31 50.00
CA PHE A 494 -46.94 -24.59 50.02
C PHE A 494 -46.11 -23.35 50.38
N LEU A 495 -44.93 -23.59 50.96
CA LEU A 495 -43.91 -22.56 51.25
C LEU A 495 -42.74 -22.65 50.27
N MET A 496 -42.40 -21.51 49.66
CA MET A 496 -41.21 -21.37 48.82
C MET A 496 -39.99 -20.92 49.64
N LYS A 497 -38.85 -21.57 49.41
CA LYS A 497 -37.55 -21.07 49.90
C LYS A 497 -37.19 -19.75 49.20
N PRO A 498 -36.56 -18.78 49.90
CA PRO A 498 -36.26 -17.46 49.35
C PRO A 498 -35.24 -17.50 48.19
N SER A 499 -34.45 -18.57 48.08
CA SER A 499 -33.54 -18.81 46.95
C SER A 499 -34.13 -19.88 46.01
N SER A 500 -34.68 -19.46 44.87
CA SER A 500 -35.12 -20.39 43.80
C SER A 500 -34.04 -20.68 42.75
N LEU A 501 -32.81 -20.20 42.96
CA LEU A 501 -31.64 -20.48 42.11
C LEU A 501 -31.04 -21.85 42.45
N LEU A 502 -30.91 -22.72 41.45
CA LEU A 502 -30.14 -23.96 41.53
C LEU A 502 -28.78 -23.76 40.86
N GLN A 503 -27.72 -24.10 41.60
CA GLN A 503 -26.35 -24.18 41.11
C GLN A 503 -25.97 -25.65 40.87
N PHE A 504 -25.35 -25.90 39.73
CA PHE A 504 -24.69 -27.16 39.37
C PHE A 504 -23.19 -26.90 39.28
N ASP A 505 -22.45 -27.30 40.31
CA ASP A 505 -20.98 -27.27 40.32
C ASP A 505 -20.38 -28.22 39.27
N PRO A 506 -19.11 -28.05 38.87
CA PRO A 506 -18.42 -28.97 37.97
C PRO A 506 -18.58 -30.44 38.38
N GLY A 507 -18.98 -31.29 37.44
CA GLY A 507 -19.25 -32.72 37.64
C GLY A 507 -20.63 -33.05 38.22
N VAL A 508 -21.39 -32.09 38.74
CA VAL A 508 -22.73 -32.34 39.32
C VAL A 508 -23.78 -32.48 38.22
N THR A 509 -24.41 -33.65 38.14
CA THR A 509 -25.43 -34.00 37.13
C THR A 509 -26.86 -33.91 37.62
N LYS A 510 -27.08 -33.84 38.95
CA LYS A 510 -28.40 -33.90 39.58
C LYS A 510 -28.45 -32.93 40.75
N GLN A 511 -29.53 -32.15 40.83
CA GLN A 511 -29.82 -31.26 41.95
C GLN A 511 -31.26 -31.46 42.39
N ARG A 512 -31.55 -31.24 43.68
CA ARG A 512 -32.91 -31.35 44.23
C ARG A 512 -33.41 -29.99 44.69
N TRP A 513 -34.58 -29.60 44.21
CA TRP A 513 -35.32 -28.45 44.71
C TRP A 513 -36.41 -28.93 45.67
N LEU A 514 -36.37 -28.44 46.90
CA LEU A 514 -37.30 -28.81 47.95
C LEU A 514 -38.36 -27.72 48.13
N VAL A 515 -39.62 -28.10 48.01
CA VAL A 515 -40.78 -27.29 48.38
C VAL A 515 -41.36 -27.86 49.67
N GLU A 516 -41.64 -27.02 50.64
CA GLU A 516 -42.29 -27.40 51.90
C GLU A 516 -43.81 -27.31 51.68
N LEU A 517 -44.54 -28.37 52.01
CA LEU A 517 -46.00 -28.42 51.89
C LEU A 517 -46.61 -27.98 53.22
N ILE A 518 -47.70 -27.23 53.17
CA ILE A 518 -48.47 -26.90 54.36
C ILE A 518 -49.52 -27.99 54.54
N GLN A 519 -49.70 -28.48 55.77
CA GLN A 519 -50.79 -29.38 56.15
C GLN A 519 -51.71 -28.61 57.08
N ASP A 520 -52.96 -28.40 56.68
CA ASP A 520 -53.95 -27.62 57.46
C ASP A 520 -55.05 -28.48 58.13
N HIS A 521 -55.06 -29.79 57.82
CA HIS A 521 -56.01 -30.81 58.29
C HIS A 521 -57.46 -30.63 57.80
N VAL A 522 -57.67 -29.95 56.66
CA VAL A 522 -58.97 -29.85 55.98
C VAL A 522 -59.02 -30.86 54.82
N GLU A 523 -60.14 -31.56 54.63
CA GLU A 523 -60.29 -32.45 53.45
C GLU A 523 -60.59 -31.63 52.20
N GLU A 524 -59.60 -31.51 51.31
CA GLU A 524 -59.67 -30.70 50.09
C GLU A 524 -59.61 -31.55 48.79
N ALA A 525 -59.77 -30.90 47.64
CA ALA A 525 -59.65 -31.54 46.33
C ALA A 525 -58.19 -31.52 45.85
N ASP A 526 -57.73 -32.58 45.15
CA ASP A 526 -56.34 -32.67 44.63
C ASP A 526 -55.89 -31.37 43.93
N GLU A 527 -54.94 -30.65 44.53
CA GLU A 527 -54.52 -29.32 44.10
C GLU A 527 -53.31 -29.33 43.16
N ARG A 528 -53.15 -28.27 42.35
CA ARG A 528 -52.05 -28.15 41.39
C ARG A 528 -51.37 -26.80 41.34
N PHE A 529 -50.04 -26.81 41.15
CA PHE A 529 -49.24 -25.65 40.71
C PHE A 529 -48.20 -26.05 39.65
N GLU A 530 -47.66 -25.07 38.94
CA GLU A 530 -46.67 -25.29 37.87
C GLU A 530 -45.28 -24.77 38.28
N ALA A 531 -44.24 -25.59 38.09
CA ALA A 531 -42.85 -25.18 38.22
C ALA A 531 -42.19 -25.04 36.83
N LEU A 532 -41.54 -23.91 36.59
CA LEU A 532 -40.89 -23.56 35.32
C LEU A 532 -39.40 -23.32 35.53
N LEU A 533 -38.56 -23.94 34.70
CA LEU A 533 -37.14 -23.58 34.58
C LEU A 533 -37.02 -22.26 33.80
N VAL A 534 -36.41 -21.24 34.40
CA VAL A 534 -36.24 -19.90 33.81
C VAL A 534 -34.82 -19.38 34.01
N SER A 535 -34.42 -18.44 33.14
CA SER A 535 -33.13 -17.74 33.21
C SER A 535 -31.90 -18.65 33.40
N PRO A 536 -31.72 -19.70 32.57
CA PRO A 536 -30.52 -20.53 32.64
C PRO A 536 -29.26 -19.72 32.29
N GLN A 537 -28.14 -20.04 32.92
CA GLN A 537 -26.82 -19.47 32.61
C GLN A 537 -25.81 -20.59 32.37
N ALA A 538 -25.02 -20.47 31.30
CA ALA A 538 -24.12 -21.51 30.79
C ALA A 538 -24.82 -22.84 30.45
N ALA A 539 -26.13 -22.79 30.19
CA ALA A 539 -26.97 -23.94 29.91
C ALA A 539 -28.09 -23.57 28.94
N VAL A 540 -28.57 -24.55 28.19
CA VAL A 540 -29.86 -24.49 27.52
C VAL A 540 -30.92 -25.16 28.38
N THR A 541 -32.17 -24.74 28.22
CA THR A 541 -33.32 -25.41 28.82
C THR A 541 -33.68 -26.64 27.99
N GLY A 542 -33.79 -27.80 28.64
CA GLY A 542 -34.07 -29.08 27.99
C GLY A 542 -35.55 -29.35 27.73
N SER A 543 -35.86 -30.58 27.34
CA SER A 543 -37.20 -31.00 26.89
C SER A 543 -38.26 -30.79 27.98
N ILE A 544 -38.00 -31.30 29.18
CA ILE A 544 -38.89 -31.19 30.34
C ILE A 544 -38.57 -29.92 31.15
N HIS A 545 -39.04 -28.78 30.66
CA HIS A 545 -38.80 -27.45 31.25
C HIS A 545 -39.94 -26.91 32.11
N LYS A 546 -41.12 -27.51 31.98
CA LYS A 546 -42.28 -27.36 32.85
C LYS A 546 -42.47 -28.67 33.62
N ALA A 547 -42.73 -28.58 34.91
CA ALA A 547 -43.27 -29.67 35.71
C ALA A 547 -44.59 -29.25 36.35
N GLU A 548 -45.60 -30.12 36.33
CA GLU A 548 -46.82 -29.96 37.13
C GLU A 548 -46.69 -30.70 38.45
N LEU A 549 -47.13 -30.04 39.53
CA LEU A 549 -47.06 -30.58 40.88
C LEU A 549 -48.48 -30.78 41.40
N LEU A 550 -48.79 -32.02 41.79
CA LEU A 550 -50.07 -32.43 42.35
C LEU A 550 -49.93 -32.63 43.87
N ILE A 551 -50.57 -31.76 44.64
CA ILE A 551 -50.74 -31.94 46.09
C ILE A 551 -51.97 -32.84 46.28
N ARG A 552 -51.85 -33.85 47.14
CA ARG A 552 -52.97 -34.72 47.52
C ARG A 552 -53.23 -34.62 49.00
N ASP A 553 -54.48 -34.35 49.35
CA ASP A 553 -54.95 -34.48 50.71
C ASP A 553 -55.13 -35.97 51.11
N SER A 554 -54.95 -36.16 52.42
CA SER A 554 -55.00 -37.37 53.24
C SER A 554 -56.38 -38.04 53.38
N GLY A 555 -57.50 -37.41 53.01
CA GLY A 555 -58.85 -38.00 53.13
C GLY A 555 -59.13 -39.18 52.19
N ARG A 556 -58.40 -39.30 51.07
CA ARG A 556 -58.59 -40.37 50.07
C ARG A 556 -57.60 -41.52 50.28
N GLU A 557 -58.07 -42.77 50.13
CA GLU A 557 -57.32 -44.04 50.33
C GLU A 557 -56.05 -44.25 49.44
N LYS A 558 -55.54 -43.21 48.76
CA LYS A 558 -54.41 -43.25 47.83
C LYS A 558 -53.08 -42.78 48.42
N CYS A 559 -53.04 -42.32 49.67
CA CYS A 559 -51.80 -41.91 50.35
C CYS A 559 -51.16 -43.01 51.23
N GLY A 560 -51.80 -44.17 51.37
CA GLY A 560 -51.26 -45.30 52.16
C GLY A 560 -49.89 -45.79 51.71
N VAL A 561 -48.85 -45.52 52.51
CA VAL A 561 -47.46 -45.91 52.23
C VAL A 561 -47.24 -47.41 52.43
N ASN A 562 -46.72 -48.08 51.39
CA ASN A 562 -46.15 -49.42 51.50
C ASN A 562 -44.84 -49.37 52.31
N HIS A 563 -44.93 -49.48 53.63
CA HIS A 563 -43.77 -49.71 54.48
C HIS A 563 -43.22 -51.13 54.30
N ASN A 564 -42.14 -51.25 53.53
CA ASN A 564 -41.08 -52.25 53.77
C ASN A 564 -39.83 -51.89 52.96
N HIS A 565 -38.81 -51.35 53.62
CA HIS A 565 -37.51 -52.02 53.77
C HIS A 565 -36.63 -51.28 54.78
N GLN A 566 -35.93 -52.04 55.61
CA GLN A 566 -35.25 -51.60 56.83
C GLN A 566 -34.08 -50.63 56.57
N ALA A 567 -33.95 -49.63 57.44
CA ALA A 567 -32.68 -48.98 57.74
C ALA A 567 -32.12 -49.54 59.07
N PRO A 568 -30.90 -50.11 59.11
CA PRO A 568 -30.24 -50.46 60.36
C PRO A 568 -29.63 -49.24 61.04
N LEU A 569 -29.86 -49.09 62.34
CA LEU A 569 -29.15 -48.13 63.19
C LEU A 569 -27.73 -48.62 63.48
N LEU A 570 -26.73 -47.78 63.22
CA LEU A 570 -25.39 -47.91 63.80
C LEU A 570 -24.88 -46.53 64.23
N GLY A 571 -24.47 -46.42 65.49
CA GLY A 571 -23.88 -45.21 66.05
C GLY A 571 -22.37 -45.13 65.79
N GLY A 572 -21.82 -43.92 65.87
CA GLY A 572 -20.39 -43.66 65.77
C GLY A 572 -20.01 -42.37 66.49
N LYS A 573 -19.10 -42.48 67.46
CA LYS A 573 -18.45 -41.35 68.14
C LYS A 573 -17.22 -40.89 67.34
N GLU A 574 -16.89 -39.61 67.52
CA GLU A 574 -15.53 -39.03 67.56
C GLU A 574 -14.53 -39.41 66.44
N VAL A 575 -14.23 -38.41 65.59
CA VAL A 575 -13.06 -38.39 64.69
C VAL A 575 -11.91 -37.65 65.37
N PRO A 576 -10.69 -38.21 65.31
CA PRO A 576 -9.51 -37.37 65.13
C PRO A 576 -8.56 -37.87 64.01
N SER A 577 -8.02 -36.88 63.27
CA SER A 577 -6.74 -36.82 62.54
C SER A 577 -5.90 -38.10 62.33
N ASP A 578 -5.59 -38.44 61.06
CA ASP A 578 -4.25 -38.17 60.51
C ASP A 578 -4.04 -38.59 59.02
N THR A 579 -3.37 -37.69 58.28
CA THR A 579 -2.42 -37.87 57.13
C THR A 579 -2.79 -38.64 55.83
N TYR A 580 -2.46 -37.99 54.68
CA TYR A 580 -2.41 -38.50 53.30
C TYR A 580 -1.44 -39.69 53.09
N PRO A 581 -1.61 -40.48 51.99
CA PRO A 581 -0.53 -40.51 50.96
C PRO A 581 -1.02 -40.65 49.48
N GLU A 582 -0.07 -40.66 48.54
CA GLU A 582 -0.27 -40.59 47.08
C GLU A 582 -0.24 -41.96 46.32
N HIS A 583 -0.61 -41.88 45.02
CA HIS A 583 -0.18 -42.70 43.85
C HIS A 583 -0.51 -44.21 43.75
N GLY A 584 -0.89 -44.65 42.54
CA GLY A 584 -0.93 -46.08 42.15
C GLY A 584 -1.65 -46.39 40.83
N SER A 585 -0.89 -46.63 39.76
CA SER A 585 -1.36 -47.04 38.42
C SER A 585 -1.92 -48.48 38.34
N ILE A 586 -2.77 -48.76 37.35
CA ILE A 586 -3.11 -50.14 36.91
C ILE A 586 -2.93 -50.28 35.38
N GLN A 587 -2.28 -51.37 34.95
CA GLN A 587 -2.19 -51.84 33.56
C GLN A 587 -3.20 -52.96 33.29
N LEU A 588 -3.45 -53.28 32.00
CA LEU A 588 -3.87 -54.62 31.59
C LEU A 588 -3.34 -54.99 30.19
N GLU A 589 -2.79 -56.20 30.09
CA GLU A 589 -2.56 -56.95 28.85
C GLU A 589 -3.69 -58.02 28.68
N LYS A 590 -3.78 -58.88 27.65
CA LYS A 590 -2.92 -59.21 26.50
C LYS A 590 -3.76 -59.87 25.39
N LEU A 591 -3.27 -59.87 24.15
CA LEU A 591 -3.71 -60.79 23.10
C LEU A 591 -2.47 -61.44 22.43
N PRO A 592 -2.44 -62.78 22.21
CA PRO A 592 -1.25 -63.44 21.67
C PRO A 592 -1.26 -63.63 20.15
N LEU A 593 -0.10 -63.31 19.54
CA LEU A 593 0.71 -64.09 18.58
C LEU A 593 0.00 -65.01 17.53
N GLY A 594 0.41 -65.03 16.25
CA GLY A 594 1.52 -64.31 15.61
C GLY A 594 1.83 -64.80 14.18
N THR A 595 2.95 -64.29 13.61
CA THR A 595 3.76 -64.84 12.47
C THR A 595 3.04 -65.18 11.15
N ASP A 596 3.37 -64.60 9.99
CA ASP A 596 4.63 -64.88 9.27
C ASP A 596 5.01 -63.83 8.18
N SER A 597 5.98 -64.16 7.31
CA SER A 597 6.88 -63.21 6.61
C SER A 597 6.97 -63.37 5.07
N VAL A 598 7.68 -62.42 4.41
CA VAL A 598 8.39 -62.51 3.09
C VAL A 598 7.66 -62.07 1.77
N THR A 599 8.26 -61.03 1.17
CA THR A 599 8.38 -60.54 -0.24
C THR A 599 7.36 -60.77 -1.38
N TRP A 600 7.04 -59.66 -2.07
CA TRP A 600 6.97 -59.40 -3.54
C TRP A 600 6.53 -60.51 -4.52
N THR A 601 5.52 -60.22 -5.36
CA THR A 601 5.61 -60.29 -6.86
C THR A 601 4.42 -59.62 -7.58
N ARG A 602 4.36 -59.74 -8.91
CA ARG A 602 3.70 -58.89 -9.91
C ARG A 602 2.70 -59.67 -10.76
N GLY A 603 1.54 -59.08 -11.10
CA GLY A 603 0.80 -59.37 -12.34
C GLY A 603 -0.49 -60.21 -12.27
N ASP A 604 -1.59 -59.55 -12.64
CA ASP A 604 -2.73 -59.98 -13.50
C ASP A 604 -3.54 -61.29 -13.33
N SER A 605 -4.85 -61.13 -13.60
CA SER A 605 -5.84 -62.10 -14.14
C SER A 605 -6.75 -62.94 -13.21
N VAL A 606 -7.92 -62.33 -12.91
CA VAL A 606 -9.29 -62.87 -13.07
C VAL A 606 -9.60 -64.35 -12.74
N SER A 607 -10.50 -64.59 -11.77
CA SER A 607 -11.84 -65.17 -12.03
C SER A 607 -12.71 -65.38 -10.77
N LYS A 608 -14.02 -65.13 -10.90
CA LYS A 608 -15.11 -65.64 -10.02
C LYS A 608 -16.44 -65.60 -10.79
N PRO A 609 -17.24 -66.68 -10.84
CA PRO A 609 -18.53 -66.69 -11.52
C PRO A 609 -19.74 -66.43 -10.59
N GLU A 610 -20.66 -65.63 -11.12
CA GLU A 610 -22.14 -65.72 -11.08
C GLU A 610 -22.93 -66.01 -9.78
N GLY A 611 -23.83 -65.07 -9.48
CA GLY A 611 -25.07 -65.23 -8.71
C GLY A 611 -25.98 -64.04 -9.03
N SER A 612 -27.15 -64.26 -9.63
CA SER A 612 -27.96 -63.21 -10.28
C SER A 612 -29.15 -62.74 -9.43
N PHE A 613 -29.45 -61.43 -9.45
CA PHE A 613 -30.79 -60.83 -9.24
C PHE A 613 -30.83 -59.40 -9.88
N PRO A 614 -31.99 -58.73 -10.02
CA PRO A 614 -32.35 -58.05 -11.29
C PRO A 614 -31.70 -56.68 -11.53
N LYS A 615 -31.42 -56.39 -12.80
CA LYS A 615 -30.84 -55.12 -13.25
C LYS A 615 -31.91 -54.18 -13.80
N LYS A 616 -32.20 -53.05 -13.14
CA LYS A 616 -32.80 -51.89 -13.82
C LYS A 616 -31.76 -51.36 -14.83
N LYS A 617 -32.14 -51.22 -16.10
CA LYS A 617 -31.26 -50.72 -17.17
C LYS A 617 -31.94 -49.63 -17.98
N LEU A 618 -31.34 -48.44 -17.99
CA LEU A 618 -31.66 -47.37 -18.92
C LEU A 618 -31.10 -47.70 -20.31
N LYS A 619 -31.81 -47.30 -21.37
CA LYS A 619 -31.34 -47.37 -22.76
C LYS A 619 -31.42 -45.99 -23.41
N VAL A 620 -30.38 -45.64 -24.17
CA VAL A 620 -30.36 -44.48 -25.06
C VAL A 620 -30.83 -44.92 -26.45
N VAL A 621 -31.70 -44.15 -27.09
CA VAL A 621 -32.12 -44.37 -28.47
C VAL A 621 -31.19 -43.61 -29.42
N GLY A 622 -30.51 -44.31 -30.32
CA GLY A 622 -29.72 -43.69 -31.41
C GLY A 622 -28.26 -44.13 -31.50
N ASN A 623 -28.04 -45.23 -32.23
CA ASN A 623 -26.75 -45.81 -32.66
C ASN A 623 -25.84 -46.47 -31.57
N PRO A 624 -25.20 -47.63 -31.86
CA PRO A 624 -24.62 -48.49 -30.84
C PRO A 624 -23.11 -48.28 -30.62
N LYS A 625 -22.73 -47.44 -29.65
CA LYS A 625 -21.44 -47.56 -28.97
C LYS A 625 -21.67 -47.51 -27.46
N SER A 626 -21.28 -48.57 -26.74
CA SER A 626 -21.39 -48.61 -25.28
C SER A 626 -20.35 -47.68 -24.65
N ILE A 627 -20.82 -46.65 -23.94
CA ILE A 627 -19.96 -45.72 -23.22
C ILE A 627 -19.90 -46.15 -21.75
N ALA A 628 -18.67 -46.27 -21.21
CA ALA A 628 -18.44 -46.58 -19.81
C ALA A 628 -18.68 -45.36 -18.91
N PRO A 629 -19.14 -45.56 -17.66
CA PRO A 629 -19.31 -44.47 -16.69
C PRO A 629 -17.97 -43.81 -16.33
N SER A 630 -18.01 -42.51 -16.05
CA SER A 630 -16.87 -41.71 -15.61
C SER A 630 -16.42 -42.07 -14.18
N SER A 631 -17.35 -42.48 -13.32
CA SER A 631 -17.07 -43.14 -12.05
C SER A 631 -18.23 -44.04 -11.63
N VAL A 632 -17.94 -45.04 -10.79
CA VAL A 632 -18.96 -45.92 -10.18
C VAL A 632 -18.67 -46.03 -8.69
N PHE A 633 -19.58 -45.52 -7.88
CA PHE A 633 -19.50 -45.58 -6.42
C PHE A 633 -20.45 -46.64 -5.89
N HIS A 634 -19.97 -47.52 -5.01
CA HIS A 634 -20.75 -48.59 -4.40
C HIS A 634 -20.84 -48.32 -2.90
N ASN A 635 -22.04 -48.12 -2.37
CA ASN A 635 -22.25 -47.87 -0.95
C ASN A 635 -23.25 -48.87 -0.36
N GLY A 636 -22.78 -50.08 -0.06
CA GLY A 636 -23.48 -51.12 0.70
C GLY A 636 -24.71 -51.75 0.04
N THR A 637 -25.71 -50.93 -0.28
CA THR A 637 -27.00 -51.28 -0.89
C THR A 637 -27.16 -50.68 -2.29
N ASP A 638 -26.54 -49.53 -2.57
CA ASP A 638 -26.74 -48.78 -3.82
C ASP A 638 -25.46 -48.63 -4.64
N THR A 639 -25.60 -48.67 -5.97
CA THR A 639 -24.52 -48.41 -6.93
C THR A 639 -24.86 -47.16 -7.75
N VAL A 640 -24.07 -46.11 -7.58
CA VAL A 640 -24.25 -44.82 -8.25
C VAL A 640 -23.29 -44.74 -9.43
N TYR A 641 -23.82 -44.50 -10.63
CA TYR A 641 -23.05 -44.34 -11.87
C TYR A 641 -23.02 -42.87 -12.27
N THR A 642 -21.82 -42.30 -12.42
CA THR A 642 -21.64 -40.90 -12.82
C THR A 642 -21.15 -40.82 -14.26
N TYR A 643 -21.77 -39.97 -15.08
CA TYR A 643 -21.39 -39.71 -16.48
C TYR A 643 -21.26 -38.19 -16.69
N HIS A 644 -20.12 -37.73 -17.19
CA HIS A 644 -19.92 -36.32 -17.53
C HIS A 644 -20.18 -36.08 -19.03
N GLY A 645 -21.30 -35.41 -19.35
CA GLY A 645 -21.65 -35.02 -20.72
C GLY A 645 -23.15 -34.75 -20.90
N ILE A 646 -23.51 -33.89 -21.85
CA ILE A 646 -24.92 -33.55 -22.12
C ILE A 646 -25.53 -34.58 -23.08
N MET A 647 -26.30 -35.54 -22.55
CA MET A 647 -27.19 -36.39 -23.35
C MET A 647 -28.54 -36.58 -22.65
N GLN A 648 -29.62 -36.61 -23.44
CA GLN A 648 -30.96 -36.88 -22.93
C GLN A 648 -31.15 -38.38 -22.66
N LEU A 649 -31.65 -38.69 -21.46
CA LEU A 649 -32.04 -40.03 -21.02
C LEU A 649 -33.53 -40.00 -20.66
N GLN A 650 -34.28 -40.99 -21.13
CA GLN A 650 -35.67 -41.21 -20.74
C GLN A 650 -35.76 -42.53 -19.98
N VAL A 651 -36.53 -42.51 -18.88
CA VAL A 651 -36.81 -43.69 -18.06
C VAL A 651 -38.23 -44.17 -18.38
N GLU A 652 -38.36 -45.42 -18.81
CA GLU A 652 -39.64 -46.13 -18.82
C GLU A 652 -39.54 -47.27 -17.79
N ASP A 653 -40.54 -47.37 -16.92
CA ASP A 653 -40.63 -48.39 -15.85
C ASP A 653 -41.81 -49.31 -16.22
N ASP A 654 -41.51 -50.53 -16.66
CA ASP A 654 -42.52 -51.53 -17.05
C ASP A 654 -43.10 -52.20 -15.79
N THR A 655 -44.14 -51.61 -15.19
CA THR A 655 -45.18 -52.33 -14.42
C THR A 655 -46.40 -51.42 -14.15
N SER A 656 -47.58 -52.02 -13.93
CA SER A 656 -48.82 -51.48 -14.49
C SER A 656 -49.98 -51.16 -13.52
N GLN A 657 -50.82 -50.24 -13.97
CA GLN A 657 -52.25 -50.03 -13.65
C GLN A 657 -52.73 -49.43 -12.30
N SER A 658 -53.57 -48.40 -12.47
CA SER A 658 -54.73 -48.01 -11.63
C SER A 658 -54.54 -47.26 -10.30
N ARG A 659 -54.71 -45.91 -10.37
CA ARG A 659 -55.42 -44.97 -9.43
C ARG A 659 -55.14 -45.10 -7.91
N ARG A 660 -54.90 -44.03 -7.14
CA ARG A 660 -55.30 -42.60 -7.31
C ARG A 660 -54.46 -41.68 -6.39
N ASN A 661 -53.91 -40.61 -6.95
CA ASN A 661 -53.47 -39.36 -6.29
C ASN A 661 -52.71 -39.44 -4.93
N GLY A 662 -51.39 -39.59 -5.00
CA GLY A 662 -50.44 -38.99 -4.04
C GLY A 662 -49.33 -38.29 -4.83
N LYS A 663 -49.14 -36.97 -4.65
CA LYS A 663 -48.08 -36.22 -5.34
C LYS A 663 -46.78 -36.32 -4.56
N ALA A 664 -45.73 -36.87 -5.19
CA ALA A 664 -44.35 -36.66 -4.73
C ALA A 664 -43.75 -35.48 -5.52
N ASN A 665 -43.28 -34.45 -4.82
CA ASN A 665 -42.58 -33.32 -5.44
C ASN A 665 -41.13 -33.73 -5.76
N ILE A 666 -40.70 -33.50 -7.00
CA ILE A 666 -39.29 -33.57 -7.41
C ILE A 666 -38.96 -32.21 -8.03
N GLN A 667 -38.00 -31.47 -7.44
CA GLN A 667 -37.47 -30.26 -8.06
C GLN A 667 -36.39 -30.65 -9.08
N VAL A 668 -36.63 -30.28 -10.34
CA VAL A 668 -35.63 -30.33 -11.42
C VAL A 668 -35.29 -28.90 -11.80
N VAL A 669 -34.07 -28.46 -11.49
CA VAL A 669 -33.55 -27.17 -11.95
C VAL A 669 -32.68 -27.39 -13.17
N SER A 670 -33.25 -27.20 -14.37
CA SER A 670 -32.50 -27.09 -15.61
C SER A 670 -32.51 -25.64 -16.09
N ARG A 671 -31.33 -25.09 -16.39
CA ARG A 671 -31.19 -23.75 -17.01
C ARG A 671 -30.91 -23.91 -18.52
N GLY A 672 -31.98 -23.91 -19.31
CA GLY A 672 -31.94 -23.31 -20.65
C GLY A 672 -32.27 -21.81 -20.56
N SER A 673 -32.13 -21.00 -21.61
CA SER A 673 -31.56 -21.24 -22.94
C SER A 673 -31.26 -19.89 -23.63
N GLN A 674 -30.36 -19.88 -24.61
CA GLN A 674 -30.12 -18.71 -25.47
C GLN A 674 -31.30 -18.49 -26.44
N ARG A 675 -31.52 -17.23 -26.87
CA ARG A 675 -32.27 -16.95 -28.12
C ARG A 675 -31.33 -16.88 -29.31
N ARG A 676 -31.69 -17.61 -30.38
CA ARG A 676 -31.02 -17.64 -31.69
C ARG A 676 -31.33 -16.40 -32.53
N GLY A 677 -30.38 -16.06 -33.41
CA GLY A 677 -30.66 -15.53 -34.75
C GLY A 677 -29.81 -16.32 -35.76
N GLN A 678 -30.44 -17.09 -36.65
CA GLN A 678 -29.74 -17.77 -37.75
C GLN A 678 -29.60 -16.82 -38.94
N HIS A 679 -28.53 -16.97 -39.73
CA HIS A 679 -28.69 -17.26 -41.15
C HIS A 679 -27.46 -17.99 -41.68
N SER A 680 -27.70 -19.02 -42.47
CA SER A 680 -26.71 -19.88 -43.12
C SER A 680 -26.80 -19.70 -44.63
N LEU A 681 -25.68 -19.86 -45.36
CA LEU A 681 -25.53 -20.75 -46.51
C LEU A 681 -24.10 -20.63 -47.07
N ALA A 682 -23.68 -21.60 -47.89
CA ALA A 682 -22.31 -21.76 -48.36
C ALA A 682 -22.24 -21.98 -49.89
N VAL A 683 -21.01 -22.14 -50.39
CA VAL A 683 -20.59 -22.84 -51.63
C VAL A 683 -20.21 -21.97 -52.87
N THR A 684 -19.15 -22.45 -53.56
CA THR A 684 -18.67 -22.20 -54.95
C THR A 684 -17.94 -20.91 -55.36
N MET A 685 -16.60 -21.02 -55.41
CA MET A 685 -15.71 -21.06 -56.60
C MET A 685 -15.71 -19.98 -57.72
N GLU A 686 -14.46 -19.69 -58.14
CA GLU A 686 -13.94 -19.47 -59.51
C GLU A 686 -13.72 -18.05 -60.13
N THR A 687 -12.45 -17.61 -60.03
CA THR A 687 -11.53 -17.17 -61.12
C THR A 687 -11.53 -15.78 -61.78
N ARG A 688 -10.29 -15.22 -61.81
CA ARG A 688 -9.61 -14.40 -62.86
C ARG A 688 -10.10 -12.96 -63.12
N HIS A 689 -9.25 -11.96 -62.83
CA HIS A 689 -8.08 -11.58 -63.66
C HIS A 689 -7.17 -10.56 -62.95
N ASP A 690 -5.90 -10.55 -63.34
CA ASP A 690 -4.74 -9.75 -62.90
C ASP A 690 -3.94 -9.38 -64.18
N PRO A 691 -2.89 -8.51 -64.22
CA PRO A 691 -2.40 -7.45 -63.32
C PRO A 691 -2.08 -6.15 -64.19
N PRO A 692 -1.01 -5.33 -64.05
CA PRO A 692 -0.05 -5.06 -62.94
C PRO A 692 0.22 -3.56 -62.60
N GLY A 693 0.76 -3.27 -61.40
CA GLY A 693 1.00 -1.89 -60.94
C GLY A 693 2.04 -1.57 -59.83
N ARG A 694 2.94 -2.49 -59.44
CA ARG A 694 4.12 -2.32 -58.54
C ARG A 694 3.92 -1.97 -57.03
N PHE A 695 4.85 -2.52 -56.24
CA PHE A 695 4.94 -2.70 -54.77
C PHE A 695 5.99 -1.76 -54.10
N PRO A 696 6.37 -1.87 -52.79
CA PRO A 696 5.59 -2.02 -51.54
C PRO A 696 6.12 -1.17 -50.33
N ARG A 697 5.28 -0.93 -49.29
CA ARG A 697 5.65 -0.84 -47.83
C ARG A 697 4.44 -0.48 -46.95
N PRO A 698 4.43 -0.81 -45.65
CA PRO A 698 4.44 -2.15 -45.08
C PRO A 698 3.12 -2.47 -44.33
N THR A 699 2.85 -3.75 -44.09
CA THR A 699 1.62 -4.27 -43.47
C THR A 699 1.57 -4.09 -41.96
N LYS A 700 0.33 -4.00 -41.45
CA LYS A 700 -0.03 -4.04 -40.03
C LYS A 700 0.47 -5.31 -39.32
N GLU A 701 0.82 -5.10 -38.05
CA GLU A 701 0.52 -5.96 -36.88
C GLU A 701 0.09 -7.40 -37.17
N ILE A 702 0.95 -8.34 -36.76
CA ILE A 702 0.59 -9.73 -36.44
C ILE A 702 0.58 -9.85 -34.91
N PRO A 703 -0.43 -10.50 -34.29
CA PRO A 703 -0.60 -10.46 -32.85
C PRO A 703 0.32 -11.46 -32.14
N THR A 704 0.97 -11.02 -31.06
CA THR A 704 1.55 -11.92 -30.06
C THR A 704 0.47 -12.42 -29.09
N GLU A 705 0.58 -13.69 -28.73
CA GLU A 705 -0.49 -14.46 -28.09
C GLU A 705 -0.86 -13.94 -26.69
N GLN A 706 -2.16 -13.68 -26.48
CA GLN A 706 -2.70 -13.49 -25.14
C GLN A 706 -2.78 -14.85 -24.44
N VAL A 707 -1.81 -15.12 -23.57
CA VAL A 707 -2.01 -16.11 -22.50
C VAL A 707 -3.07 -15.54 -21.58
N THR A 708 -4.24 -16.16 -21.57
CA THR A 708 -5.39 -15.74 -20.76
C THR A 708 -5.08 -15.90 -19.28
N ALA A 709 -4.86 -14.79 -18.57
CA ALA A 709 -4.98 -14.77 -17.12
C ALA A 709 -6.46 -14.90 -16.72
N ASP A 710 -6.73 -15.65 -15.65
CA ASP A 710 -8.10 -15.87 -15.20
C ASP A 710 -8.79 -14.54 -14.80
N PRO A 711 -10.07 -14.36 -15.18
CA PRO A 711 -10.80 -13.15 -14.83
C PRO A 711 -11.04 -13.07 -13.32
N CYS A 712 -10.85 -11.88 -12.75
CA CYS A 712 -11.12 -11.57 -11.34
C CYS A 712 -12.59 -11.83 -10.99
N GLU A 713 -12.86 -12.93 -10.28
CA GLU A 713 -14.20 -13.29 -9.79
C GLU A 713 -14.50 -12.66 -8.41
N PRO A 714 -15.78 -12.55 -8.00
CA PRO A 714 -16.16 -11.95 -6.71
C PRO A 714 -15.52 -12.61 -5.49
N GLU A 715 -15.21 -13.91 -5.56
CA GLU A 715 -14.54 -14.67 -4.49
C GLU A 715 -13.06 -14.30 -4.31
N GLN A 716 -12.47 -13.58 -5.28
CA GLN A 716 -11.07 -13.13 -5.28
C GLN A 716 -10.90 -11.65 -4.91
N MET A 717 -12.00 -10.97 -4.56
CA MET A 717 -11.97 -9.54 -4.23
C MET A 717 -11.02 -9.25 -3.05
N GLY A 718 -10.04 -8.38 -3.27
CA GLY A 718 -8.99 -8.04 -2.31
C GLY A 718 -7.65 -8.75 -2.53
N LEU A 719 -7.62 -9.89 -3.25
CA LEU A 719 -6.37 -10.61 -3.53
C LEU A 719 -5.44 -9.80 -4.46
N LEU A 720 -4.14 -9.96 -4.23
CA LEU A 720 -3.06 -9.36 -5.02
C LEU A 720 -2.43 -10.39 -5.96
N GLN A 721 -2.26 -10.03 -7.23
CA GLN A 721 -1.60 -10.84 -8.24
C GLN A 721 -0.40 -10.09 -8.84
N VAL A 722 0.76 -10.73 -8.86
CA VAL A 722 1.95 -10.22 -9.57
C VAL A 722 1.90 -10.68 -11.01
N HIS A 723 1.88 -9.74 -11.95
CA HIS A 723 1.91 -10.07 -13.37
C HIS A 723 3.32 -10.53 -13.78
N GLN A 724 3.45 -11.80 -14.18
CA GLN A 724 4.75 -12.48 -14.31
C GLN A 724 5.72 -11.83 -15.31
N LEU A 725 5.21 -11.14 -16.34
CA LEU A 725 6.02 -10.49 -17.38
C LEU A 725 6.42 -9.04 -17.05
N THR A 726 5.69 -8.34 -16.17
CA THR A 726 5.96 -6.93 -15.84
C THR A 726 6.32 -6.69 -14.37
N ARG A 727 6.20 -7.71 -13.51
CA ARG A 727 6.40 -7.66 -12.05
C ARG A 727 5.58 -6.60 -11.31
N GLN A 728 4.57 -6.05 -11.97
CA GLN A 728 3.60 -5.12 -11.40
C GLN A 728 2.54 -5.89 -10.60
N MET A 729 2.13 -5.34 -9.45
CA MET A 729 1.01 -5.88 -8.67
C MET A 729 -0.32 -5.30 -9.10
N PHE A 730 -1.32 -6.17 -9.18
CA PHE A 730 -2.71 -5.84 -9.42
C PHE A 730 -3.56 -6.39 -8.29
N TYR A 731 -4.57 -5.64 -7.84
CA TYR A 731 -5.57 -6.13 -6.89
C TYR A 731 -6.90 -6.40 -7.62
N CYS A 732 -7.59 -7.48 -7.23
CA CYS A 732 -8.90 -7.82 -7.78
C CYS A 732 -10.00 -7.01 -7.06
N ASN A 733 -10.79 -6.24 -7.82
CA ASN A 733 -11.93 -5.47 -7.28
C ASN A 733 -13.27 -6.21 -7.39
N GLY A 734 -13.26 -7.54 -7.49
CA GLY A 734 -14.43 -8.41 -7.69
C GLY A 734 -15.01 -8.41 -9.12
N VAL A 735 -14.42 -7.65 -10.05
CA VAL A 735 -14.83 -7.58 -11.47
C VAL A 735 -13.63 -7.49 -12.43
N SER A 736 -12.50 -6.92 -11.99
CA SER A 736 -11.31 -6.69 -12.81
C SER A 736 -10.04 -6.56 -11.96
N TRP A 737 -8.91 -6.96 -12.53
CA TRP A 737 -7.59 -6.68 -11.99
C TRP A 737 -7.24 -5.20 -12.19
N LYS A 738 -6.92 -4.47 -11.10
CA LYS A 738 -6.55 -3.05 -11.11
C LYS A 738 -5.12 -2.87 -10.64
N PRO A 739 -4.30 -1.99 -11.26
CA PRO A 739 -2.96 -1.69 -10.76
C PRO A 739 -3.03 -1.27 -9.28
N TRP A 740 -2.23 -1.91 -8.43
CA TRP A 740 -2.21 -1.60 -7.01
C TRP A 740 -1.25 -0.44 -6.73
N ALA A 741 -1.73 0.55 -5.97
CA ALA A 741 -0.94 1.67 -5.48
C ALA A 741 -1.23 1.88 -3.98
N PRO A 742 -0.23 2.20 -3.14
CA PRO A 742 -0.45 2.40 -1.71
C PRO A 742 -1.36 3.62 -1.44
N THR A 743 -2.47 3.43 -0.73
CA THR A 743 -3.39 4.51 -0.36
C THR A 743 -2.87 5.29 0.86
N ASP A 744 -2.99 6.62 0.86
CA ASP A 744 -2.50 7.52 1.93
C ASP A 744 -2.98 7.19 3.35
N GLN A 745 -4.09 6.46 3.51
CA GLN A 745 -4.59 6.02 4.81
C GLN A 745 -3.73 4.92 5.47
N MET A 746 -2.83 4.25 4.73
CA MET A 746 -1.88 3.27 5.29
C MET A 746 -0.58 3.92 5.82
N VAL A 747 -0.39 5.23 5.66
CA VAL A 747 0.90 5.93 5.90
C VAL A 747 0.99 6.59 7.29
N LYS A 748 0.08 6.27 8.23
CA LYS A 748 -0.11 7.05 9.48
C LYS A 748 0.19 6.34 10.82
N SER A 749 1.05 5.32 10.85
CA SER A 749 1.55 4.76 12.13
C SER A 749 3.07 4.48 12.24
N ASN A 750 3.79 4.29 11.13
CA ASN A 750 5.20 3.84 11.17
C ASN A 750 6.14 4.82 10.44
N THR A 751 6.34 6.03 10.98
CA THR A 751 7.28 7.01 10.39
C THR A 751 8.43 7.34 11.33
N CYS A 752 9.64 6.94 10.94
CA CYS A 752 10.87 7.41 11.55
C CYS A 752 11.18 8.87 11.18
N PRO A 753 12.00 9.58 11.98
CA PRO A 753 12.50 10.90 11.59
C PRO A 753 13.28 10.84 10.27
N ARG A 754 13.32 11.95 9.51
CA ARG A 754 14.00 12.00 8.20
C ARG A 754 15.46 11.51 8.29
N GLY A 755 15.86 10.63 7.37
CA GLY A 755 17.19 10.01 7.32
C GLY A 755 17.39 8.82 8.26
N TRP A 756 16.35 8.38 8.98
CA TRP A 756 16.36 7.17 9.80
C TRP A 756 15.53 6.06 9.15
N THR A 757 16.05 4.84 9.20
CA THR A 757 15.38 3.65 8.70
C THR A 757 14.62 2.94 9.83
N PHE A 758 13.38 2.53 9.58
CA PHE A 758 12.59 1.71 10.51
C PHE A 758 12.93 0.22 10.38
N HIS A 759 13.10 -0.47 11.51
CA HIS A 759 13.19 -1.94 11.59
C HIS A 759 12.81 -2.38 13.01
N GLY A 760 12.11 -3.51 13.17
CA GLY A 760 11.85 -4.12 14.50
C GLY A 760 11.34 -3.17 15.61
N GLY A 761 10.46 -2.22 15.30
CA GLY A 761 9.95 -1.24 16.28
C GLY A 761 10.94 -0.15 16.72
N HIS A 762 12.02 0.04 15.95
CA HIS A 762 13.07 1.02 16.21
C HIS A 762 13.45 1.78 14.93
N CYS A 763 13.91 3.01 15.11
CA CYS A 763 14.54 3.81 14.06
C CYS A 763 16.06 3.71 14.18
N TYR A 764 16.77 3.46 13.08
CA TYR A 764 18.22 3.36 13.02
C TYR A 764 18.83 4.38 12.05
N ILE A 765 20.02 4.87 12.38
CA ILE A 765 20.81 5.75 11.49
C ILE A 765 22.29 5.35 11.53
N LEU A 766 22.93 5.33 10.36
CA LEU A 766 24.35 5.02 10.20
C LEU A 766 25.17 6.33 10.27
N GLY A 767 26.10 6.42 11.23
CA GLY A 767 27.07 7.50 11.30
C GLY A 767 28.14 7.36 10.21
N THR A 768 27.86 7.90 9.02
CA THR A 768 28.71 7.80 7.83
C THR A 768 29.78 8.89 7.74
N GLU A 769 29.49 10.12 8.21
CA GLU A 769 30.33 11.31 7.99
C GLU A 769 31.80 11.09 8.37
N HIS A 770 32.07 10.58 9.58
CA HIS A 770 33.42 10.30 10.05
C HIS A 770 33.49 9.01 10.86
N ARG A 771 34.58 8.26 10.67
CA ARG A 771 34.93 7.11 11.53
C ARG A 771 35.43 7.64 12.88
N VAL A 772 34.92 7.11 13.98
CA VAL A 772 35.22 7.60 15.34
C VAL A 772 35.49 6.46 16.33
N THR A 773 36.01 6.81 17.52
CA THR A 773 36.13 5.87 18.65
C THR A 773 34.75 5.58 19.26
N TRP A 774 34.58 4.42 19.92
CA TRP A 774 33.30 4.06 20.55
C TRP A 774 32.79 5.14 21.52
N SER A 775 33.70 5.75 22.29
CA SER A 775 33.34 6.78 23.26
C SER A 775 32.80 8.05 22.59
N ALA A 776 33.31 8.41 21.41
CA ALA A 776 32.79 9.51 20.60
C ALA A 776 31.48 9.14 19.88
N ALA A 777 31.37 7.90 19.37
CA ALA A 777 30.14 7.37 18.77
C ALA A 777 28.95 7.40 19.75
N ASN A 778 29.15 6.90 20.98
CA ASN A 778 28.12 6.91 22.02
C ASN A 778 27.70 8.33 22.41
N ARG A 779 28.62 9.30 22.33
CA ARG A 779 28.29 10.71 22.55
C ARG A 779 27.50 11.29 21.37
N ALA A 780 27.93 11.03 20.14
CA ALA A 780 27.24 11.47 18.92
C ALA A 780 25.80 10.98 18.86
N CYS A 781 25.54 9.70 19.15
CA CYS A 781 24.16 9.17 19.20
C CYS A 781 23.27 9.94 20.20
N ARG A 782 23.80 10.27 21.37
CA ARG A 782 23.04 10.94 22.44
C ARG A 782 22.83 12.43 22.19
N GLU A 783 23.87 13.14 21.79
CA GLU A 783 23.86 14.60 21.69
C GLU A 783 23.31 15.08 20.34
N ARG A 784 23.71 14.44 19.23
CA ARG A 784 23.31 14.84 17.87
C ARG A 784 22.03 14.16 17.40
N TYR A 785 21.88 12.87 17.71
CA TYR A 785 20.79 12.04 17.20
C TYR A 785 19.69 11.76 18.24
N LYS A 786 19.82 12.29 19.47
CA LYS A 786 18.87 12.09 20.60
C LYS A 786 18.52 10.63 20.90
N GLY A 787 19.41 9.70 20.52
CA GLY A 787 19.24 8.25 20.68
C GLY A 787 20.42 7.61 21.41
N THR A 788 20.55 6.30 21.23
CA THR A 788 21.62 5.49 21.83
C THR A 788 22.42 4.76 20.75
N LEU A 789 23.61 4.28 21.07
CA LEU A 789 24.25 3.27 20.22
C LEU A 789 23.39 2.01 20.22
N VAL A 790 23.28 1.39 19.04
CA VAL A 790 22.36 0.29 18.77
C VAL A 790 22.49 -0.89 19.74
N SER A 791 21.36 -1.36 20.23
CA SER A 791 21.17 -2.67 20.87
C SER A 791 20.78 -3.74 19.85
N VAL A 792 21.09 -5.00 20.16
CA VAL A 792 20.82 -6.14 19.28
C VAL A 792 20.06 -7.20 20.07
N THR A 793 18.80 -7.40 19.71
CA THR A 793 17.83 -8.25 20.43
C THR A 793 17.72 -9.66 19.86
N SER A 794 17.99 -9.85 18.57
CA SER A 794 17.89 -11.16 17.90
C SER A 794 19.03 -11.40 16.90
N SER A 795 19.11 -12.61 16.35
CA SER A 795 20.03 -12.90 15.23
C SER A 795 19.60 -12.19 13.94
N GLU A 796 18.29 -12.04 13.71
CA GLU A 796 17.75 -11.36 12.54
C GLU A 796 18.11 -9.87 12.55
N ASP A 797 17.95 -9.19 13.69
CA ASP A 797 18.41 -7.81 13.88
C ASP A 797 19.91 -7.66 13.60
N MET A 798 20.70 -8.69 13.93
CA MET A 798 22.15 -8.65 13.74
C MET A 798 22.57 -8.83 12.27
N ASP A 799 21.90 -9.71 11.54
CA ASP A 799 22.15 -9.90 10.11
C ASP A 799 21.62 -8.68 9.32
N TRP A 800 20.47 -8.14 9.70
CA TRP A 800 19.96 -6.86 9.18
C TRP A 800 20.92 -5.70 9.45
N LEU A 801 21.39 -5.52 10.70
CA LEU A 801 22.34 -4.45 11.05
C LEU A 801 23.67 -4.59 10.29
N TRP A 802 24.09 -5.81 9.97
CA TRP A 802 25.27 -6.05 9.16
C TRP A 802 25.09 -5.56 7.72
N ASP A 803 23.94 -5.79 7.11
CA ASP A 803 23.64 -5.31 5.76
C ASP A 803 23.32 -3.80 5.75
N PHE A 804 22.61 -3.29 6.75
CA PHE A 804 22.40 -1.85 7.01
C PHE A 804 23.73 -1.08 7.15
N SER A 805 24.79 -1.71 7.65
CA SER A 805 26.13 -1.10 7.73
C SER A 805 26.90 -1.06 6.39
N GLY A 806 26.31 -1.58 5.31
CA GLY A 806 26.99 -1.82 4.04
C GLY A 806 28.07 -2.91 4.16
N ARG A 807 27.87 -3.89 5.04
CA ARG A 807 28.81 -4.99 5.37
C ARG A 807 30.19 -4.51 5.85
N ARG A 808 30.26 -3.32 6.46
CA ARG A 808 31.48 -2.68 6.99
C ARG A 808 31.53 -2.79 8.52
N PRO A 809 32.72 -2.80 9.17
CA PRO A 809 32.78 -2.83 10.63
C PRO A 809 32.23 -1.56 11.30
N PHE A 810 31.38 -1.74 12.31
CA PHE A 810 30.74 -0.66 13.07
C PHE A 810 30.65 -0.94 14.58
N TRP A 811 30.54 0.12 15.38
CA TRP A 811 30.33 0.09 16.83
C TRP A 811 28.86 -0.13 17.18
N ILE A 812 28.61 -0.96 18.21
CA ILE A 812 27.29 -1.20 18.83
C ILE A 812 27.30 -0.79 20.30
N GLY A 813 26.12 -0.69 20.92
CA GLY A 813 25.94 -0.15 22.28
C GLY A 813 26.45 -1.02 23.42
N LEU A 814 26.88 -2.26 23.17
CA LEU A 814 27.30 -3.19 24.21
C LEU A 814 28.67 -2.81 24.79
N SER A 815 28.75 -2.62 26.10
CA SER A 815 29.99 -2.27 26.78
C SER A 815 30.07 -2.78 28.22
N ASP A 816 31.28 -3.10 28.67
CA ASP A 816 31.65 -3.25 30.08
C ASP A 816 32.25 -1.92 30.55
N ARG A 817 31.38 -1.06 31.10
CA ARG A 817 31.73 0.32 31.50
C ARG A 817 32.45 0.38 32.83
N GLU A 818 32.30 -0.64 33.67
CA GLU A 818 32.92 -0.74 35.00
C GLU A 818 34.23 -1.56 34.99
N GLY A 819 34.48 -2.35 33.94
CA GLY A 819 35.63 -3.26 33.87
C GLY A 819 35.49 -4.47 34.79
N ARG A 820 34.25 -4.83 35.17
CA ARG A 820 33.94 -5.93 36.10
C ARG A 820 33.51 -7.22 35.37
N GLY A 821 33.45 -7.23 34.04
CA GLY A 821 32.95 -8.34 33.24
C GLY A 821 31.43 -8.38 33.09
N ARG A 822 30.71 -7.32 33.51
CA ARG A 822 29.27 -7.16 33.28
C ARG A 822 29.05 -6.37 32.00
N TRP A 823 28.33 -6.94 31.05
CA TRP A 823 27.98 -6.30 29.78
C TRP A 823 26.62 -5.60 29.90
N GLU A 824 26.55 -4.35 29.43
CA GLU A 824 25.33 -3.54 29.46
C GLU A 824 25.16 -2.79 28.13
N TRP A 825 23.92 -2.68 27.65
CA TRP A 825 23.59 -1.88 26.47
C TRP A 825 23.56 -0.38 26.80
N ALA A 826 23.93 0.46 25.84
CA ALA A 826 23.92 1.91 25.97
C ALA A 826 22.53 2.51 26.29
N GLY A 827 21.45 1.78 25.97
CA GLY A 827 20.04 2.08 26.29
C GLY A 827 19.48 1.48 27.58
N ARG A 828 20.31 0.80 28.41
CA ARG A 828 19.92 0.11 29.65
C ARG A 828 18.98 -1.11 29.49
N GLU A 829 18.91 -1.67 28.30
CA GLU A 829 18.20 -2.92 28.02
C GLU A 829 18.96 -4.14 28.57
N PRO A 830 18.25 -5.25 28.86
CA PRO A 830 18.88 -6.54 29.17
C PRO A 830 19.65 -7.11 27.97
N VAL A 831 20.62 -7.98 28.23
CA VAL A 831 21.50 -8.59 27.21
C VAL A 831 21.05 -10.03 26.96
N ASP A 832 19.93 -10.18 26.28
CA ASP A 832 19.28 -11.48 26.07
C ASP A 832 19.87 -12.26 24.87
N PHE A 833 20.50 -11.56 23.93
CA PHE A 833 21.16 -12.13 22.75
C PHE A 833 22.65 -11.79 22.70
N THR A 834 23.49 -12.74 22.25
CA THR A 834 24.92 -12.47 21.98
C THR A 834 25.45 -13.20 20.75
N ASN A 835 26.27 -12.54 19.92
CA ASN A 835 26.81 -13.09 18.67
C ASN A 835 28.36 -13.06 18.61
N TRP A 836 29.03 -13.57 19.64
CA TRP A 836 30.50 -13.52 19.75
C TRP A 836 31.24 -14.30 18.66
N ARG A 837 32.37 -13.76 18.16
CA ARG A 837 33.24 -14.45 17.18
C ARG A 837 34.02 -15.63 17.78
N THR A 838 34.35 -15.51 19.06
CA THR A 838 35.01 -16.50 19.92
C THR A 838 34.30 -16.45 21.26
N THR A 839 34.28 -17.52 22.04
CA THR A 839 33.67 -17.49 23.39
C THR A 839 34.13 -16.26 24.17
N PRO A 840 33.22 -15.53 24.86
CA PRO A 840 33.59 -14.31 25.58
C PRO A 840 34.64 -14.69 26.63
N PRO A 841 35.87 -14.14 26.57
CA PRO A 841 36.93 -14.54 27.48
C PRO A 841 36.53 -14.18 28.91
N GLN A 842 36.52 -15.18 29.80
CA GLN A 842 36.37 -14.94 31.24
C GLN A 842 37.39 -13.88 31.68
N SER A 843 36.91 -12.86 32.38
CA SER A 843 37.71 -11.68 32.74
C SER A 843 38.83 -12.02 33.73
N ARG A 844 39.96 -12.51 33.23
CA ARG A 844 41.15 -12.83 34.02
C ARG A 844 42.15 -11.67 34.15
N ARG A 845 41.81 -10.45 33.72
CA ARG A 845 42.64 -9.24 33.91
C ARG A 845 41.80 -7.99 34.16
N LYS A 846 42.01 -7.35 35.32
CA LYS A 846 41.53 -5.99 35.65
C LYS A 846 42.07 -4.97 34.63
N GLY A 847 41.32 -3.89 34.38
CA GLY A 847 41.93 -2.58 34.13
C GLY A 847 41.50 -1.75 32.92
N GLY A 848 40.49 -2.13 32.11
CA GLY A 848 40.10 -1.28 30.98
C GLY A 848 38.66 -1.49 30.51
N LYS A 849 37.97 -0.39 30.18
CA LYS A 849 36.60 -0.42 29.64
C LYS A 849 36.58 -1.13 28.30
N LYS A 850 35.70 -2.12 28.14
CA LYS A 850 35.59 -2.93 26.92
C LYS A 850 34.30 -2.62 26.18
N CYS A 851 34.42 -2.51 24.86
CA CYS A 851 33.34 -2.11 23.96
C CYS A 851 33.31 -3.06 22.77
N VAL A 852 32.11 -3.30 22.23
CA VAL A 852 31.92 -4.30 21.17
C VAL A 852 31.91 -3.66 19.78
N LEU A 853 32.75 -4.21 18.91
CA LEU A 853 32.81 -3.91 17.49
C LEU A 853 32.22 -5.09 16.72
N VAL A 854 31.29 -4.83 15.81
CA VAL A 854 30.81 -5.84 14.86
C VAL A 854 31.85 -5.96 13.74
N TRP A 855 32.28 -7.19 13.47
CA TRP A 855 33.31 -7.52 12.49
C TRP A 855 32.82 -8.62 11.53
N ARG A 856 33.57 -8.81 10.43
CA ARG A 856 33.31 -9.77 9.33
C ARG A 856 32.31 -10.90 9.65
N ARG A 857 31.21 -10.96 8.88
CA ARG A 857 30.07 -11.89 9.06
C ARG A 857 29.26 -11.65 10.36
N ALA A 858 28.95 -10.38 10.64
CA ALA A 858 28.12 -9.96 11.78
C ALA A 858 28.60 -10.39 13.20
N LYS A 859 29.83 -10.94 13.33
CA LYS A 859 30.33 -11.47 14.61
C LYS A 859 30.99 -10.41 15.49
N TRP A 860 30.71 -10.49 16.77
CA TRP A 860 31.15 -9.51 17.76
C TRP A 860 32.59 -9.74 18.21
N GLN A 861 33.36 -8.65 18.27
CA GLN A 861 34.73 -8.64 18.77
C GLN A 861 34.91 -7.58 19.86
N ILE A 862 35.49 -7.99 20.98
CA ILE A 862 35.83 -7.09 22.09
C ILE A 862 37.01 -6.19 21.68
N ARG A 863 36.86 -4.88 21.87
CA ARG A 863 37.89 -3.87 21.67
C ARG A 863 37.95 -2.93 22.89
N ASP A 864 39.01 -2.13 22.94
CA ASP A 864 39.14 -1.11 23.97
C ASP A 864 38.38 0.15 23.57
N CYS A 865 37.54 0.68 24.46
CA CYS A 865 36.66 1.83 24.19
C CYS A 865 37.41 3.13 23.85
N LYS A 866 38.72 3.20 24.15
CA LYS A 866 39.61 4.32 23.86
C LYS A 866 40.65 4.01 22.76
N SER A 867 40.56 2.88 22.07
CA SER A 867 41.50 2.53 20.99
C SER A 867 41.52 3.58 19.88
N SER A 868 42.70 3.87 19.33
CA SER A 868 42.91 4.84 18.23
C SER A 868 42.30 4.42 16.89
N ARG A 869 41.75 3.20 16.77
CA ARG A 869 41.09 2.74 15.55
C ARG A 869 39.65 3.22 15.50
N SER A 870 39.44 4.24 14.68
CA SER A 870 38.15 4.78 14.31
C SER A 870 37.34 3.84 13.41
N HIS A 871 36.04 3.66 13.72
CA HIS A 871 35.08 2.87 12.94
C HIS A 871 33.75 3.63 12.76
N HIS A 872 32.88 3.15 11.87
CA HIS A 872 31.51 3.65 11.77
C HIS A 872 30.70 3.23 13.00
N PHE A 873 29.49 3.75 13.14
CA PHE A 873 28.60 3.42 14.26
C PHE A 873 27.14 3.50 13.83
N VAL A 874 26.28 2.74 14.49
CA VAL A 874 24.82 2.79 14.27
C VAL A 874 24.16 3.29 15.54
N CYS A 875 23.31 4.30 15.41
CA CYS A 875 22.45 4.77 16.50
C CYS A 875 21.04 4.19 16.33
N SER A 876 20.34 3.95 17.44
CA SER A 876 18.92 3.59 17.47
C SER A 876 18.11 4.52 18.38
N VAL A 877 16.83 4.67 18.05
CA VAL A 877 15.77 5.35 18.82
C VAL A 877 14.53 4.45 18.81
N LYS A 878 13.86 4.29 19.95
CA LYS A 878 12.56 3.61 20.02
C LYS A 878 11.45 4.52 19.50
N THR A 879 10.55 3.98 18.69
CA THR A 879 9.29 4.63 18.28
C THR A 879 8.21 4.46 19.34
#